data_AF-A0A815ARB8-F1
#
_entry.id   AF-A0A815ARB8-F1
#
_cell.length_a   1.000
_cell.length_b   1.000
_cell.length_c   1.000
_cell.angle_alpha   90.00
_cell.angle_beta   90.00
_cell.angle_gamma   90.00
#
_symmetry.space_group_name_H-M   'P 1'
#
loop_
_entity.id
_entity.type
_entity.pdbx_description
1 polymer ?
#
loop_
_entity_poly.entity_id
_entity_poly.type
_entity_poly.pdbx_seq_one_letter_code
_entity_poly.pdbx_strand_id
1 'polypeptide(L)'
;MPPPPALKKKSGTKNPPILSQEYLIQNHGDIACGILMIVALGTLVQATSPYCTAFFGPRHNVTNFDSFNAVPTPLFNYGYKDLAMLFSYTLICITAHAIWQEYVLDKLYKKLHLSKSKNAKFFESGQLILFYVVSVLWGFMLFNDEDYLGSGLEYLWRDYPYMGMTTWTKLYFIIQVSYWLHNYPELYLQKVRKEDMPARIVYTSLYLITILYAYLTRFWRISLVLLTLHYFIEIFYHASRLAHFYATTKTGSTTAKLISVYLFKTWNVIFVVGRLASVVLAWLTFWFGLKTSSIDKITFKTTSIANTNENSTALNESIIISNFNTPTVRLFTLVATGVLQFWLVWNFIQFHMRRRREQRNTRPTTVASPKVPNKLKQKQHSLTNGKSDNDEAAEQPVVSVGGQNRHIRSMSTSRKIRVGLVGFGLSGRVFHAPFIHTMSTMYELRSVVERHTNEAMKIYPYVKTVRSTTELFDDPEIDLVIITTSNDLHYSLSKQALEKGKHVVVEKPMTIRSAEALELIELAEKKNLILCPYQNRRYDSGYRTIKQIINSKLLGDEIVDCEIHFDRYRPELKGGNAWRERNEPGAGIFYDLGSHLIDQTLSLFGHPQTITADIRTQRSVGHVDDYFDVRLDYGRLRVTLKASMLVREMGPRYVLHGLRGSFIKHGDDIQEGVLCTGVMPTTMDSWGQEPSEDYGLLHTETSDGRIIKEKYETLHGNYGLFYEQLYAAIVDGKQLEIRPEDGYNVIRIIELALQSSQEKKTLQCDKLL
;
A
#
# COMPACT_ATOMS: atom_id res chain seq x y z
N MET A 1 49.40 -57.97 -38.72
CA MET A 1 48.50 -56.81 -38.89
C MET A 1 47.08 -57.25 -38.54
N PRO A 2 46.18 -56.40 -38.00
CA PRO A 2 46.34 -54.99 -37.57
C PRO A 2 46.56 -54.85 -36.04
N PRO A 3 46.79 -53.64 -35.49
CA PRO A 3 47.02 -53.44 -34.05
C PRO A 3 45.73 -53.47 -33.21
N PRO A 4 45.82 -53.70 -31.88
CA PRO A 4 44.67 -53.67 -30.97
C PRO A 4 44.03 -52.27 -30.91
N PRO A 5 42.71 -52.18 -30.63
CA PRO A 5 41.97 -50.92 -30.70
C PRO A 5 42.50 -49.89 -29.72
N ALA A 6 42.81 -48.70 -30.23
CA ALA A 6 43.30 -47.59 -29.44
C ALA A 6 42.35 -47.28 -28.27
N LEU A 7 42.89 -47.30 -27.06
CA LEU A 7 42.24 -46.81 -25.85
C LEU A 7 41.79 -45.37 -26.10
N LYS A 8 40.48 -45.16 -26.32
CA LYS A 8 39.87 -43.83 -26.30
C LYS A 8 40.13 -43.22 -24.92
N LYS A 9 41.13 -42.34 -24.85
CA LYS A 9 41.41 -41.51 -23.68
C LYS A 9 40.10 -40.95 -23.15
N LYS A 10 39.81 -41.17 -21.86
CA LYS A 10 38.86 -40.35 -21.13
C LYS A 10 39.33 -38.90 -21.29
N SER A 11 38.61 -38.08 -22.04
CA SER A 11 38.86 -36.64 -22.07
C SER A 11 38.44 -36.10 -20.71
N GLY A 12 39.43 -35.78 -19.88
CA GLY A 12 39.19 -35.10 -18.62
C GLY A 12 38.51 -33.76 -18.84
N THR A 13 37.91 -33.26 -17.77
CA THR A 13 37.39 -31.89 -17.60
C THR A 13 38.36 -30.85 -18.16
N LYS A 14 38.11 -30.40 -19.39
CA LYS A 14 38.60 -29.13 -19.93
C LYS A 14 37.41 -28.21 -19.99
N ASN A 15 37.49 -27.07 -19.32
CA ASN A 15 36.48 -26.02 -19.49
C ASN A 15 36.42 -25.66 -20.99
N PRO A 16 35.22 -25.55 -21.57
CA PRO A 16 35.09 -25.21 -22.98
C PRO A 16 35.68 -23.81 -23.24
N PRO A 17 36.18 -23.53 -24.47
CA PRO A 17 36.74 -22.22 -24.78
C PRO A 17 35.74 -21.09 -24.49
N ILE A 18 36.24 -19.98 -23.93
CA ILE A 18 35.43 -18.80 -23.58
C ILE A 18 34.65 -18.34 -24.83
N LEU A 19 33.36 -18.03 -24.65
CA LEU A 19 32.38 -17.72 -25.72
C LEU A 19 32.04 -18.84 -26.73
N SER A 20 32.55 -20.07 -26.57
CA SER A 20 32.05 -21.21 -27.36
C SER A 20 30.59 -21.56 -26.99
N GLN A 21 29.87 -22.22 -27.89
CA GLN A 21 28.48 -22.67 -27.66
C GLN A 21 28.34 -23.49 -26.36
N GLU A 22 29.29 -24.39 -26.08
CA GLU A 22 29.26 -25.21 -24.88
C GLU A 22 29.57 -24.40 -23.62
N TYR A 23 30.43 -23.37 -23.71
CA TYR A 23 30.69 -22.43 -22.63
C TYR A 23 29.45 -21.60 -22.29
N LEU A 24 28.76 -21.06 -23.30
CA LEU A 24 27.53 -20.30 -23.11
C LEU A 24 26.45 -21.17 -22.42
N ILE A 25 26.28 -22.41 -22.86
CA ILE A 25 25.30 -23.33 -22.28
C ILE A 25 25.66 -23.71 -20.84
N GLN A 26 26.94 -23.89 -20.51
CA GLN A 26 27.35 -24.26 -19.15
C GLN A 26 27.25 -23.11 -18.14
N ASN A 27 27.48 -21.86 -18.58
CA ASN A 27 27.60 -20.70 -17.68
C ASN A 27 26.46 -19.68 -17.86
N HIS A 28 25.34 -20.04 -18.50
CA HIS A 28 24.27 -19.11 -18.86
C HIS A 28 23.67 -18.36 -17.65
N GLY A 29 23.52 -19.04 -16.50
CA GLY A 29 23.06 -18.44 -15.25
C GLY A 29 24.01 -17.36 -14.73
N ASP A 30 25.31 -17.66 -14.71
CA ASP A 30 26.37 -16.73 -14.28
C ASP A 30 26.54 -15.55 -15.25
N ILE A 31 26.42 -15.80 -16.56
CA ILE A 31 26.48 -14.75 -17.59
C ILE A 31 25.29 -13.79 -17.43
N ALA A 32 24.07 -14.31 -17.26
CA ALA A 32 22.89 -13.49 -17.02
C ALA A 32 22.99 -12.72 -15.70
N CYS A 33 23.50 -13.37 -14.64
CA CYS A 33 23.74 -12.74 -13.34
C CYS A 33 24.81 -11.63 -13.43
N GLY A 34 25.91 -11.86 -14.16
CA GLY A 34 26.96 -10.86 -14.38
C GLY A 34 26.47 -9.63 -15.14
N ILE A 35 25.64 -9.82 -16.16
CA ILE A 35 24.98 -8.70 -16.87
C ILE A 35 24.08 -7.91 -15.91
N LEU A 36 23.26 -8.59 -15.10
CA LEU A 36 22.42 -7.96 -14.08
C LEU A 36 23.24 -7.21 -13.03
N MET A 37 24.36 -7.77 -12.56
CA MET A 37 25.27 -7.12 -11.62
C MET A 37 25.89 -5.84 -12.20
N ILE A 38 26.27 -5.83 -13.49
CA ILE A 38 26.78 -4.61 -14.14
C ILE A 38 25.70 -3.53 -14.16
N VAL A 39 24.46 -3.88 -14.53
CA VAL A 39 23.33 -2.92 -14.54
C VAL A 39 22.98 -2.46 -13.11
N ALA A 40 23.04 -3.34 -12.12
CA ALA A 40 22.79 -3.02 -10.72
C ALA A 40 23.88 -2.12 -10.12
N LEU A 41 25.18 -2.40 -10.35
CA LEU A 41 26.27 -1.53 -9.93
C LEU A 41 26.17 -0.14 -10.57
N GLY A 42 25.69 -0.06 -11.82
CA GLY A 42 25.40 1.20 -12.50
C GLY A 42 24.30 2.05 -11.84
N THR A 43 23.48 1.52 -10.92
CA THR A 43 22.53 2.34 -10.15
C THR A 43 23.21 3.11 -9.01
N LEU A 44 24.37 2.63 -8.53
CA LEU A 44 25.14 3.26 -7.46
C LEU A 44 25.99 4.44 -7.95
N VAL A 45 26.24 4.53 -9.26
CA VAL A 45 27.02 5.60 -9.88
C VAL A 45 26.08 6.68 -10.42
N GLN A 46 26.20 7.90 -9.90
CA GLN A 46 25.27 9.02 -10.15
C GLN A 46 25.03 9.29 -11.65
N ALA A 47 26.07 9.21 -12.48
CA ALA A 47 25.98 9.46 -13.93
C ALA A 47 25.17 8.39 -14.69
N THR A 48 25.20 7.13 -14.25
CA THR A 48 24.52 6.00 -14.92
C THR A 48 23.18 5.65 -14.28
N SER A 49 22.94 6.07 -13.03
CA SER A 49 21.74 5.72 -12.25
C SER A 49 20.40 6.00 -12.94
N PRO A 50 20.17 7.14 -13.63
CA PRO A 50 18.91 7.41 -14.34
C PRO A 50 18.58 6.39 -15.43
N TYR A 51 19.62 5.83 -16.07
CA TYR A 51 19.51 4.81 -17.12
C TYR A 51 19.37 3.41 -16.50
N CYS A 52 20.22 3.07 -15.53
CA CYS A 52 20.23 1.74 -14.90
C CYS A 52 18.95 1.45 -14.09
N THR A 53 18.35 2.46 -13.45
CA THR A 53 17.05 2.30 -12.76
C THR A 53 15.89 1.96 -13.70
N ALA A 54 16.02 2.19 -15.02
CA ALA A 54 15.00 1.80 -16.01
C ALA A 54 14.82 0.28 -16.14
N PHE A 55 15.81 -0.49 -15.72
CA PHE A 55 15.78 -1.94 -15.75
C PHE A 55 15.10 -2.55 -14.52
N PHE A 56 14.79 -1.78 -13.47
CA PHE A 56 14.23 -2.35 -12.23
C PHE A 56 12.91 -1.71 -11.79
N GLY A 57 12.73 -0.40 -11.97
CA GLY A 57 11.54 0.33 -11.50
C GLY A 57 10.42 0.43 -12.55
N PRO A 58 9.13 0.35 -12.15
CA PRO A 58 7.99 0.54 -13.05
C PRO A 58 8.02 1.92 -13.73
N ARG A 59 7.76 1.95 -15.04
CA ARG A 59 7.72 3.18 -15.86
C ARG A 59 6.30 3.59 -16.23
N HIS A 60 6.14 4.78 -16.82
CA HIS A 60 4.84 5.39 -17.19
C HIS A 60 3.93 5.62 -15.98
N ASN A 61 4.45 6.31 -14.98
CA ASN A 61 3.67 6.78 -13.84
C ASN A 61 2.57 7.76 -14.33
N VAL A 62 1.33 7.49 -13.95
CA VAL A 62 0.10 8.23 -14.28
C VAL A 62 -0.74 8.49 -13.03
N THR A 63 -0.09 8.47 -11.86
CA THR A 63 -0.69 8.79 -10.57
C THR A 63 -1.29 10.19 -10.64
N ASN A 64 -2.61 10.30 -10.46
CA ASN A 64 -3.22 11.61 -10.41
C ASN A 64 -3.07 12.18 -8.99
N PHE A 65 -2.38 13.33 -8.88
CA PHE A 65 -2.13 14.03 -7.63
C PHE A 65 -3.31 14.92 -7.19
N ASP A 66 -4.33 15.11 -8.03
CA ASP A 66 -5.57 15.86 -7.72
C ASP A 66 -6.40 15.26 -6.54
N SER A 67 -5.98 14.13 -5.96
CA SER A 67 -6.72 13.35 -4.97
C SER A 67 -6.40 13.76 -3.53
N PHE A 68 -6.75 14.99 -3.16
CA PHE A 68 -6.37 15.73 -1.93
C PHE A 68 -6.43 15.02 -0.53
N ASN A 69 -6.87 13.77 -0.34
CA ASN A 69 -6.82 13.07 0.96
C ASN A 69 -6.45 11.56 0.84
N ALA A 70 -5.71 11.16 -0.19
CA ALA A 70 -5.05 9.85 -0.21
C ALA A 70 -3.58 10.07 -0.53
N VAL A 71 -2.67 9.31 0.10
CA VAL A 71 -1.35 9.08 -0.51
C VAL A 71 -1.67 8.42 -1.84
N PRO A 72 -1.45 9.08 -2.99
CA PRO A 72 -2.03 8.60 -4.23
C PRO A 72 -1.22 7.36 -4.62
N THR A 73 -1.84 6.18 -4.48
CA THR A 73 -1.18 4.89 -4.71
C THR A 73 -0.58 4.94 -6.11
N PRO A 74 0.74 4.70 -6.27
CA PRO A 74 1.38 5.01 -7.54
C PRO A 74 0.82 4.12 -8.64
N LEU A 75 0.16 4.75 -9.61
CA LEU A 75 -0.49 4.11 -10.76
C LEU A 75 0.40 4.22 -11.99
N PHE A 76 0.46 3.14 -12.77
CA PHE A 76 1.30 3.01 -13.95
C PHE A 76 0.53 2.48 -15.14
N ASN A 77 0.75 3.04 -16.32
CA ASN A 77 0.27 2.50 -17.59
C ASN A 77 1.34 1.62 -18.27
N TYR A 78 0.98 0.94 -19.36
CA TYR A 78 1.96 0.27 -20.22
C TYR A 78 2.66 1.28 -21.14
N GLY A 79 3.85 0.94 -21.65
CA GLY A 79 4.46 1.69 -22.75
C GLY A 79 5.89 1.25 -23.08
N TYR A 80 6.49 1.82 -24.13
CA TYR A 80 7.76 1.36 -24.70
C TYR A 80 8.93 1.29 -23.70
N LYS A 81 8.99 2.17 -22.69
CA LYS A 81 10.01 2.16 -21.62
C LYS A 81 9.99 0.87 -20.76
N ASP A 82 8.92 0.08 -20.83
CA ASP A 82 8.82 -1.22 -20.14
C ASP A 82 9.75 -2.29 -20.76
N LEU A 83 10.25 -2.09 -21.97
CA LEU A 83 11.17 -3.04 -22.64
C LEU A 83 12.47 -3.24 -21.84
N ALA A 84 12.97 -2.21 -21.15
CA ALA A 84 14.14 -2.33 -20.29
C ALA A 84 13.88 -3.24 -19.09
N MET A 85 12.69 -3.16 -18.49
CA MET A 85 12.26 -4.09 -17.44
C MET A 85 12.07 -5.50 -17.99
N LEU A 86 11.39 -5.66 -19.13
CA LEU A 86 11.18 -6.99 -19.72
C LEU A 86 12.51 -7.70 -20.01
N PHE A 87 13.54 -6.96 -20.46
CA PHE A 87 14.88 -7.50 -20.65
C PHE A 87 15.53 -7.99 -19.35
N SER A 88 15.63 -7.13 -18.33
CA SER A 88 16.26 -7.48 -17.05
C SER A 88 15.51 -8.55 -16.28
N TYR A 89 14.17 -8.47 -16.19
CA TYR A 89 13.37 -9.50 -15.53
C TYR A 89 13.41 -10.84 -16.29
N THR A 90 13.66 -10.84 -17.61
CA THR A 90 13.97 -12.07 -18.36
C THR A 90 15.32 -12.64 -17.97
N LEU A 91 16.37 -11.82 -17.82
CA LEU A 91 17.66 -12.28 -17.29
C LEU A 91 17.52 -12.83 -15.85
N ILE A 92 16.70 -12.19 -15.00
CA ILE A 92 16.40 -12.67 -13.65
C ILE A 92 15.72 -14.03 -13.72
N CYS A 93 14.77 -14.24 -14.65
CA CYS A 93 14.15 -15.55 -14.87
C CYS A 93 15.17 -16.60 -15.31
N ILE A 94 16.08 -16.30 -16.24
CA ILE A 94 17.17 -17.21 -16.65
C ILE A 94 18.05 -17.60 -15.46
N THR A 95 18.52 -16.62 -14.67
CA THR A 95 19.35 -16.87 -13.49
C THR A 95 18.61 -17.70 -12.43
N ALA A 96 17.36 -17.33 -12.09
CA ALA A 96 16.57 -18.05 -11.10
C ALA A 96 16.23 -19.49 -11.52
N HIS A 97 15.92 -19.69 -12.81
CA HIS A 97 15.65 -21.00 -13.39
C HIS A 97 16.89 -21.90 -13.37
N ALA A 98 18.08 -21.35 -13.68
CA ALA A 98 19.35 -22.05 -13.59
C ALA A 98 19.68 -22.49 -12.14
N ILE A 99 19.51 -21.57 -11.18
CA ILE A 99 19.71 -21.87 -9.75
C ILE A 99 18.75 -22.97 -9.28
N TRP A 100 17.45 -22.87 -9.62
CA TRP A 100 16.47 -23.90 -9.25
C TRP A 100 16.76 -25.25 -9.91
N GLN A 101 17.21 -25.24 -11.17
CA GLN A 101 17.62 -26.43 -11.90
C GLN A 101 18.77 -27.15 -11.17
N GLU A 102 19.87 -26.45 -10.88
CA GLU A 102 21.06 -27.02 -10.25
C GLU A 102 20.83 -27.41 -8.79
N TYR A 103 20.31 -26.49 -7.98
CA TYR A 103 20.28 -26.65 -6.52
C TYR A 103 19.13 -27.53 -6.04
N VAL A 104 18.06 -27.69 -6.82
CA VAL A 104 16.87 -28.45 -6.44
C VAL A 104 16.57 -29.57 -7.43
N LEU A 105 16.27 -29.26 -8.70
CA LEU A 105 15.75 -30.27 -9.62
C LEU A 105 16.77 -31.36 -9.97
N ASP A 106 18.03 -31.01 -10.16
CA ASP A 106 19.11 -31.96 -10.45
C ASP A 106 19.41 -32.86 -9.24
N LYS A 107 19.33 -32.32 -8.01
CA LYS A 107 19.47 -33.10 -6.77
C LYS A 107 18.31 -34.07 -6.59
N LEU A 108 17.09 -33.68 -6.94
CA LEU A 108 15.93 -34.57 -6.96
C LEU A 108 16.07 -35.63 -8.06
N TYR A 109 16.41 -35.25 -9.29
CA TYR A 109 16.60 -36.18 -10.41
C TYR A 109 17.64 -37.26 -10.11
N LYS A 110 18.79 -36.89 -9.52
CA LYS A 110 19.84 -37.83 -9.08
C LYS A 110 19.33 -38.92 -8.13
N LYS A 111 18.29 -38.63 -7.31
CA LYS A 111 17.63 -39.61 -6.43
C LYS A 111 16.57 -40.46 -7.12
N LEU A 112 16.05 -40.04 -8.28
CA LEU A 112 14.88 -40.66 -8.93
C LEU A 112 15.21 -41.63 -10.07
N HIS A 113 16.42 -41.60 -10.63
CA HIS A 113 16.89 -42.51 -11.68
C HIS A 113 15.91 -42.67 -12.87
N LEU A 114 15.33 -41.56 -13.34
CA LEU A 114 14.32 -41.56 -14.41
C LEU A 114 14.94 -41.81 -15.80
N SER A 115 14.16 -42.40 -16.72
CA SER A 115 14.57 -42.55 -18.12
C SER A 115 14.65 -41.19 -18.84
N LYS A 116 15.47 -41.08 -19.90
CA LYS A 116 15.69 -39.82 -20.65
C LYS A 116 14.40 -39.12 -21.09
N SER A 117 13.38 -39.87 -21.53
CA SER A 117 12.07 -39.33 -21.96
C SER A 117 11.17 -38.91 -20.80
N LYS A 118 11.30 -39.52 -19.61
CA LYS A 118 10.67 -39.05 -18.38
C LYS A 118 11.40 -37.82 -17.82
N ASN A 119 12.71 -37.72 -18.03
CA ASN A 119 13.56 -36.66 -17.48
C ASN A 119 13.16 -35.26 -17.98
N ALA A 120 13.08 -35.07 -19.30
CA ALA A 120 12.66 -33.78 -19.89
C ALA A 120 11.25 -33.34 -19.41
N LYS A 121 10.37 -34.32 -19.15
CA LYS A 121 9.01 -34.11 -18.63
C LYS A 121 8.96 -33.83 -17.13
N PHE A 122 9.93 -34.33 -16.36
CA PHE A 122 10.12 -34.05 -14.95
C PHE A 122 10.63 -32.62 -14.75
N PHE A 123 11.71 -32.23 -15.44
CA PHE A 123 12.26 -30.87 -15.33
C PHE A 123 11.27 -29.79 -15.75
N GLU A 124 10.58 -29.97 -16.89
CA GLU A 124 9.49 -29.10 -17.34
C GLU A 124 8.43 -28.89 -16.24
N SER A 125 8.04 -29.95 -15.53
CA SER A 125 7.04 -29.85 -14.46
C SER A 125 7.61 -29.28 -13.16
N GLY A 126 8.90 -29.52 -12.88
CA GLY A 126 9.60 -29.02 -11.70
C GLY A 126 9.90 -27.52 -11.77
N GLN A 127 10.09 -26.97 -12.97
CA GLN A 127 10.22 -25.53 -13.21
C GLN A 127 8.84 -24.85 -13.17
N LEU A 128 7.88 -25.36 -13.94
CA LEU A 128 6.54 -24.76 -14.05
C LEU A 128 5.76 -24.76 -12.74
N ILE A 129 5.88 -25.81 -11.89
CA ILE A 129 5.16 -25.83 -10.60
C ILE A 129 5.60 -24.70 -9.67
N LEU A 130 6.90 -24.36 -9.63
CA LEU A 130 7.39 -23.27 -8.79
C LEU A 130 6.80 -21.94 -9.28
N PHE A 131 6.90 -21.69 -10.58
CA PHE A 131 6.37 -20.48 -11.21
C PHE A 131 4.87 -20.32 -10.99
N TYR A 132 4.08 -21.38 -11.20
CA TYR A 132 2.63 -21.32 -10.98
C TYR A 132 2.27 -21.11 -9.51
N VAL A 133 2.95 -21.77 -8.56
CA VAL A 133 2.72 -21.56 -7.11
C VAL A 133 2.99 -20.11 -6.73
N VAL A 134 4.15 -19.55 -7.11
CA VAL A 134 4.50 -18.15 -6.82
C VAL A 134 3.51 -17.18 -7.49
N SER A 135 3.16 -17.42 -8.75
CA SER A 135 2.21 -16.57 -9.49
C SER A 135 0.79 -16.60 -8.92
N VAL A 136 0.33 -17.76 -8.43
CA VAL A 136 -1.00 -17.90 -7.81
C VAL A 136 -1.04 -17.25 -6.44
N LEU A 137 0.00 -17.41 -5.61
CA LEU A 137 0.09 -16.73 -4.32
C LEU A 137 0.09 -15.21 -4.50
N TRP A 138 0.86 -14.69 -5.47
CA TRP A 138 0.85 -13.26 -5.79
C TRP A 138 -0.52 -12.81 -6.35
N GLY A 139 -1.15 -13.58 -7.24
CA GLY A 139 -2.49 -13.31 -7.74
C GLY A 139 -3.53 -13.16 -6.61
N PHE A 140 -3.50 -14.07 -5.61
CA PHE A 140 -4.35 -13.98 -4.43
C PHE A 140 -4.01 -12.78 -3.52
N MET A 141 -2.73 -12.41 -3.36
CA MET A 141 -2.35 -11.19 -2.65
C MET A 141 -2.93 -9.94 -3.34
N LEU A 142 -2.83 -9.85 -4.67
CA LEU A 142 -3.42 -8.73 -5.43
C LEU A 142 -4.95 -8.70 -5.33
N PHE A 143 -5.64 -9.85 -5.25
CA PHE A 143 -7.08 -9.88 -5.02
C PHE A 143 -7.50 -9.32 -3.66
N ASN A 144 -6.65 -9.48 -2.64
CA ASN A 144 -6.85 -8.90 -1.32
C ASN A 144 -6.53 -7.39 -1.32
N ASP A 145 -5.38 -7.02 -1.88
CA ASP A 145 -4.86 -5.64 -1.82
C ASP A 145 -5.63 -4.66 -2.72
N GLU A 146 -6.23 -5.14 -3.81
CA GLU A 146 -7.08 -4.37 -4.73
C GLU A 146 -8.60 -4.67 -4.54
N ASP A 147 -9.00 -5.34 -3.45
CA ASP A 147 -10.39 -5.65 -3.06
C ASP A 147 -11.27 -6.31 -4.15
N TYR A 148 -10.71 -7.25 -4.93
CA TYR A 148 -11.49 -8.03 -5.89
C TYR A 148 -12.59 -8.88 -5.23
N LEU A 149 -12.43 -9.21 -3.93
CA LEU A 149 -13.37 -10.04 -3.18
C LEU A 149 -14.50 -9.24 -2.54
N GLY A 150 -14.24 -8.04 -2.00
CA GLY A 150 -15.28 -7.18 -1.41
C GLY A 150 -16.09 -6.41 -2.45
N SER A 151 -15.44 -5.95 -3.53
CA SER A 151 -16.09 -5.21 -4.62
C SER A 151 -16.83 -6.10 -5.64
N GLY A 152 -16.72 -7.43 -5.53
CA GLY A 152 -17.45 -8.39 -6.36
C GLY A 152 -17.07 -8.39 -7.85
N LEU A 153 -17.87 -9.10 -8.67
CA LEU A 153 -17.59 -9.26 -10.11
C LEU A 153 -17.57 -7.95 -10.90
N GLU A 154 -18.30 -6.93 -10.44
CA GLU A 154 -18.40 -5.64 -11.13
C GLU A 154 -17.05 -4.92 -11.27
N TYR A 155 -16.14 -5.13 -10.31
CA TYR A 155 -14.78 -4.60 -10.33
C TYR A 155 -14.01 -4.94 -11.62
N LEU A 156 -14.36 -6.04 -12.31
CA LEU A 156 -13.74 -6.47 -13.57
C LEU A 156 -14.06 -5.58 -14.79
N TRP A 157 -14.99 -4.62 -14.65
CA TRP A 157 -15.36 -3.67 -15.72
C TRP A 157 -15.75 -2.26 -15.23
N ARG A 158 -15.95 -2.05 -13.91
CA ARG A 158 -16.23 -0.74 -13.33
C ARG A 158 -15.11 0.26 -13.65
N ASP A 159 -15.48 1.46 -14.09
CA ASP A 159 -14.56 2.56 -14.39
C ASP A 159 -13.58 2.29 -15.55
N TYR A 160 -13.92 1.39 -16.49
CA TYR A 160 -13.14 1.21 -17.71
C TYR A 160 -13.32 2.40 -18.69
N PRO A 161 -12.25 2.96 -19.30
CA PRO A 161 -10.85 2.52 -19.24
C PRO A 161 -10.14 2.93 -17.95
N TYR A 162 -9.55 1.94 -17.28
CA TYR A 162 -8.85 2.14 -16.00
C TYR A 162 -7.72 3.17 -16.11
N MET A 163 -7.56 4.00 -15.07
CA MET A 163 -6.53 5.06 -15.00
C MET A 163 -5.10 4.49 -15.12
N GLY A 164 -4.79 3.44 -14.36
CA GLY A 164 -3.52 2.71 -14.39
C GLY A 164 -3.54 1.48 -13.46
N MET A 165 -2.45 0.73 -13.44
CA MET A 165 -2.19 -0.42 -12.55
C MET A 165 -1.38 0.02 -11.34
N THR A 166 -1.58 -0.61 -10.17
CA THR A 166 -0.66 -0.45 -9.03
C THR A 166 0.76 -0.94 -9.39
N THR A 167 1.79 -0.51 -8.64
CA THR A 167 3.17 -1.03 -8.75
C THR A 167 3.20 -2.56 -8.82
N TRP A 168 2.48 -3.22 -7.91
CA TRP A 168 2.51 -4.68 -7.78
C TRP A 168 1.76 -5.39 -8.91
N THR A 169 0.61 -4.88 -9.34
CA THR A 169 -0.10 -5.43 -10.51
C THR A 169 0.71 -5.23 -11.79
N LYS A 170 1.39 -4.09 -11.97
CA LYS A 170 2.28 -3.91 -13.11
C LYS A 170 3.47 -4.87 -13.07
N LEU A 171 4.15 -5.00 -11.93
CA LEU A 171 5.28 -5.93 -11.77
C LEU A 171 4.87 -7.39 -11.98
N TYR A 172 3.66 -7.78 -11.55
CA TYR A 172 3.08 -9.09 -11.87
C TYR A 172 3.09 -9.32 -13.38
N PHE A 173 2.45 -8.45 -14.17
CA PHE A 173 2.40 -8.60 -15.63
C PHE A 173 3.79 -8.61 -16.30
N ILE A 174 4.71 -7.75 -15.85
CA ILE A 174 6.10 -7.72 -16.35
C ILE A 174 6.81 -9.06 -16.11
N ILE A 175 6.67 -9.64 -14.91
CA ILE A 175 7.28 -10.94 -14.57
C ILE A 175 6.60 -12.10 -15.30
N GLN A 176 5.28 -12.06 -15.46
CA GLN A 176 4.55 -13.05 -16.28
C GLN A 176 5.08 -13.07 -17.72
N VAL A 177 5.20 -11.91 -18.37
CA VAL A 177 5.75 -11.81 -19.73
C VAL A 177 7.22 -12.23 -19.76
N SER A 178 8.03 -11.79 -18.79
CA SER A 178 9.47 -12.12 -18.73
C SER A 178 9.73 -13.62 -18.57
N TYR A 179 8.92 -14.32 -17.77
CA TYR A 179 9.00 -15.78 -17.64
C TYR A 179 8.60 -16.49 -18.94
N TRP A 180 7.51 -16.10 -19.59
CA TRP A 180 7.21 -16.71 -20.88
C TRP A 180 8.21 -16.32 -21.98
N LEU A 181 8.92 -15.19 -21.86
CA LEU A 181 10.00 -14.81 -22.77
C LEU A 181 11.29 -15.60 -22.53
N HIS A 182 11.65 -15.93 -21.28
CA HIS A 182 12.86 -16.71 -20.96
C HIS A 182 12.80 -18.14 -21.48
N ASN A 183 11.60 -18.69 -21.68
CA ASN A 183 11.43 -20.03 -22.24
C ASN A 183 12.06 -20.20 -23.64
N TYR A 184 12.13 -19.15 -24.48
CA TYR A 184 12.74 -19.29 -25.82
C TYR A 184 14.24 -19.58 -25.81
N PRO A 185 15.12 -18.78 -25.16
CA PRO A 185 16.53 -19.16 -25.02
C PRO A 185 16.69 -20.47 -24.25
N GLU A 186 15.81 -20.76 -23.28
CA GLU A 186 15.89 -22.00 -22.48
C GLU A 186 15.66 -23.28 -23.31
N LEU A 187 14.88 -23.23 -24.40
CA LEU A 187 14.77 -24.36 -25.34
C LEU A 187 16.15 -24.75 -25.95
N TYR A 188 17.02 -23.76 -26.14
CA TYR A 188 18.38 -23.97 -26.65
C TYR A 188 19.34 -24.36 -25.52
N LEU A 189 19.32 -23.64 -24.39
CA LEU A 189 20.19 -23.87 -23.24
C LEU A 189 20.00 -25.28 -22.65
N GLN A 190 18.77 -25.78 -22.54
CA GLN A 190 18.51 -27.15 -22.09
C GLN A 190 18.75 -28.24 -23.14
N LYS A 191 19.19 -27.89 -24.36
CA LYS A 191 19.38 -28.81 -25.49
C LYS A 191 18.10 -29.65 -25.74
N VAL A 192 16.93 -28.99 -25.76
CA VAL A 192 15.62 -29.65 -25.95
C VAL A 192 15.58 -30.41 -27.28
N ARG A 193 14.87 -31.54 -27.33
CA ARG A 193 14.77 -32.36 -28.55
C ARG A 193 13.98 -31.60 -29.61
N LYS A 194 14.47 -31.62 -30.86
CA LYS A 194 13.84 -30.93 -32.00
C LYS A 194 12.36 -31.28 -32.23
N GLU A 195 11.94 -32.50 -31.86
CA GLU A 195 10.54 -32.93 -31.95
C GLU A 195 9.63 -32.34 -30.86
N ASP A 196 10.19 -32.00 -29.70
CA ASP A 196 9.44 -31.44 -28.56
C ASP A 196 9.39 -29.89 -28.64
N MET A 197 10.30 -29.25 -29.38
CA MET A 197 10.39 -27.79 -29.53
C MET A 197 9.12 -27.13 -30.10
N PRO A 198 8.49 -27.58 -31.20
CA PRO A 198 7.34 -26.87 -31.79
C PRO A 198 6.15 -26.75 -30.85
N ALA A 199 5.86 -27.81 -30.09
CA ALA A 199 4.77 -27.81 -29.11
C ALA A 199 5.03 -26.81 -27.97
N ARG A 200 6.28 -26.75 -27.48
CA ARG A 200 6.68 -25.79 -26.44
C ARG A 200 6.68 -24.35 -26.94
N ILE A 201 7.10 -24.10 -28.18
CA ILE A 201 7.04 -22.78 -28.84
C ILE A 201 5.59 -22.32 -28.93
N VAL A 202 4.68 -23.11 -29.50
CA VAL A 202 3.25 -22.75 -29.61
C VAL A 202 2.65 -22.44 -28.25
N TYR A 203 2.89 -23.27 -27.24
CA TYR A 203 2.38 -23.06 -25.88
C TYR A 203 2.92 -21.75 -25.25
N THR A 204 4.22 -21.50 -25.40
CA THR A 204 4.88 -20.27 -24.92
C THR A 204 4.36 -19.02 -25.63
N SER A 205 4.21 -19.08 -26.96
CA SER A 205 3.67 -17.98 -27.76
C SER A 205 2.21 -17.67 -27.40
N LEU A 206 1.38 -18.67 -27.09
CA LEU A 206 0.00 -18.44 -26.66
C LEU A 206 -0.08 -17.65 -25.35
N TYR A 207 0.77 -17.96 -24.36
CA TYR A 207 0.85 -17.16 -23.14
C TYR A 207 1.31 -15.73 -23.43
N LEU A 208 2.41 -15.55 -24.17
CA LEU A 208 2.91 -14.21 -24.48
C LEU A 208 1.88 -13.37 -25.22
N ILE A 209 1.26 -13.92 -26.27
CA ILE A 209 0.24 -13.21 -27.05
C ILE A 209 -0.96 -12.83 -26.17
N THR A 210 -1.46 -13.72 -25.32
CA THR A 210 -2.64 -13.43 -24.48
C THR A 210 -2.35 -12.45 -23.34
N ILE A 211 -1.20 -12.58 -22.67
CA ILE A 211 -0.77 -11.68 -21.59
C ILE A 211 -0.45 -10.29 -22.15
N LEU A 212 0.33 -10.20 -23.23
CA LEU A 212 0.63 -8.92 -23.89
C LEU A 212 -0.63 -8.27 -24.46
N TYR A 213 -1.54 -9.04 -25.06
CA TYR A 213 -2.81 -8.51 -25.54
C TYR A 213 -3.60 -7.85 -24.42
N ALA A 214 -3.77 -8.53 -23.27
CA ALA A 214 -4.50 -7.97 -22.14
C ALA A 214 -3.81 -6.75 -21.50
N TYR A 215 -2.47 -6.78 -21.40
CA TYR A 215 -1.65 -5.68 -20.89
C TYR A 215 -1.79 -4.42 -21.77
N LEU A 216 -1.71 -4.59 -23.09
CA LEU A 216 -1.79 -3.49 -24.06
C LEU A 216 -3.22 -2.98 -24.30
N THR A 217 -4.25 -3.83 -24.18
CA THR A 217 -5.67 -3.44 -24.36
C THR A 217 -6.36 -2.96 -23.08
N ARG A 218 -5.60 -2.82 -21.97
CA ARG A 218 -6.10 -2.50 -20.62
C ARG A 218 -7.07 -3.52 -20.03
N PHE A 219 -7.24 -4.71 -20.60
CA PHE A 219 -8.04 -5.80 -20.01
C PHE A 219 -7.28 -6.56 -18.90
N TRP A 220 -6.43 -5.87 -18.15
CA TRP A 220 -5.55 -6.48 -17.15
C TRP A 220 -6.31 -7.02 -15.92
N ARG A 221 -7.40 -6.38 -15.45
CA ARG A 221 -8.21 -6.89 -14.32
C ARG A 221 -8.76 -8.29 -14.57
N ILE A 222 -9.46 -8.49 -15.70
CA ILE A 222 -9.98 -9.81 -16.07
C ILE A 222 -8.84 -10.79 -16.38
N SER A 223 -7.75 -10.34 -17.01
CA SER A 223 -6.59 -11.19 -17.29
C SER A 223 -5.92 -11.70 -16.01
N LEU A 224 -5.79 -10.87 -14.97
CA LEU A 224 -5.25 -11.26 -13.66
C LEU A 224 -6.07 -12.41 -13.05
N VAL A 225 -7.41 -12.30 -13.08
CA VAL A 225 -8.31 -13.35 -12.60
C VAL A 225 -8.20 -14.63 -13.44
N LEU A 226 -8.23 -14.52 -14.77
CA LEU A 226 -8.14 -15.68 -15.67
C LEU A 226 -6.77 -16.37 -15.61
N LEU A 227 -5.68 -15.63 -15.46
CA LEU A 227 -4.33 -16.17 -15.29
C LEU A 227 -4.20 -16.88 -13.94
N THR A 228 -4.64 -16.26 -12.85
CA THR A 228 -4.58 -16.87 -11.51
C THR A 228 -5.41 -18.16 -11.45
N LEU A 229 -6.63 -18.14 -12.00
CA LEU A 229 -7.46 -19.35 -12.15
C LEU A 229 -6.78 -20.41 -13.02
N HIS A 230 -6.19 -20.03 -14.15
CA HIS A 230 -5.49 -20.96 -15.03
C HIS A 230 -4.28 -21.61 -14.36
N TYR A 231 -3.41 -20.82 -13.75
CA TYR A 231 -2.22 -21.31 -13.08
C TYR A 231 -2.56 -22.19 -11.87
N PHE A 232 -3.62 -21.85 -11.11
CA PHE A 232 -4.12 -22.69 -10.02
C PHE A 232 -4.47 -24.10 -10.52
N ILE A 233 -5.12 -24.22 -11.68
CA ILE A 233 -5.43 -25.51 -12.32
C ILE A 233 -4.13 -26.24 -12.72
N GLU A 234 -3.14 -25.55 -13.28
CA GLU A 234 -1.88 -26.15 -13.70
C GLU A 234 -0.99 -26.62 -12.54
N ILE A 235 -1.08 -26.00 -11.35
CA ILE A 235 -0.40 -26.51 -10.14
C ILE A 235 -0.80 -27.97 -9.89
N PHE A 236 -2.10 -28.31 -9.94
CA PHE A 236 -2.55 -29.69 -9.74
C PHE A 236 -2.04 -30.63 -10.85
N TYR A 237 -2.00 -30.17 -12.11
CA TYR A 237 -1.43 -30.95 -13.21
C TYR A 237 0.04 -31.29 -12.96
N HIS A 238 0.88 -30.29 -12.72
CA HIS A 238 2.31 -30.51 -12.53
C HIS A 238 2.63 -31.23 -11.22
N ALA A 239 1.89 -30.96 -10.14
CA ALA A 239 2.00 -31.72 -8.88
C ALA A 239 1.65 -33.21 -9.09
N SER A 240 0.55 -33.52 -9.77
CA SER A 240 0.15 -34.91 -10.06
C SER A 240 1.19 -35.65 -10.91
N ARG A 241 1.83 -34.95 -11.86
CA ARG A 241 2.86 -35.44 -12.77
C ARG A 241 4.20 -35.67 -12.06
N LEU A 242 4.60 -34.78 -11.15
CA LEU A 242 5.79 -34.96 -10.30
C LEU A 242 5.59 -36.11 -9.30
N ALA A 243 4.44 -36.16 -8.61
CA ALA A 243 4.06 -37.26 -7.73
C ALA A 243 4.04 -38.60 -8.47
N HIS A 244 3.55 -38.62 -9.73
CA HIS A 244 3.58 -39.80 -10.58
C HIS A 244 5.02 -40.26 -10.87
N PHE A 245 5.93 -39.35 -11.22
CA PHE A 245 7.32 -39.73 -11.49
C PHE A 245 7.98 -40.34 -10.27
N TYR A 246 7.83 -39.72 -9.08
CA TYR A 246 8.27 -40.28 -7.80
C TYR A 246 7.65 -41.66 -7.52
N ALA A 247 6.34 -41.81 -7.73
CA ALA A 247 5.62 -43.06 -7.54
C ALA A 247 6.02 -44.20 -8.51
N THR A 248 6.70 -43.88 -9.62
CA THR A 248 7.24 -44.87 -10.58
C THR A 248 8.71 -45.26 -10.35
N THR A 249 9.37 -44.74 -9.32
CA THR A 249 10.75 -45.14 -8.96
C THR A 249 10.76 -46.38 -8.06
N LYS A 250 11.94 -47.03 -7.92
CA LYS A 250 12.13 -48.12 -6.96
C LYS A 250 11.94 -47.70 -5.49
N THR A 251 12.04 -46.40 -5.21
CA THR A 251 11.88 -45.79 -3.88
C THR A 251 10.47 -45.22 -3.63
N GLY A 252 9.56 -45.30 -4.61
CA GLY A 252 8.22 -44.73 -4.52
C GLY A 252 7.28 -45.52 -3.62
N SER A 253 6.91 -44.95 -2.47
CA SER A 253 5.90 -45.51 -1.55
C SER A 253 4.52 -45.67 -2.21
N THR A 254 3.74 -46.66 -1.75
CA THR A 254 2.32 -46.82 -2.07
C THR A 254 1.52 -45.54 -1.80
N THR A 255 1.88 -44.79 -0.76
CA THR A 255 1.28 -43.48 -0.44
C THR A 255 1.43 -42.49 -1.59
N ALA A 256 2.59 -42.44 -2.26
CA ALA A 256 2.82 -41.54 -3.39
C ALA A 256 2.01 -41.93 -4.64
N LYS A 257 1.78 -43.24 -4.86
CA LYS A 257 0.87 -43.74 -5.92
C LYS A 257 -0.56 -43.26 -5.66
N LEU A 258 -1.04 -43.36 -4.41
CA LEU A 258 -2.35 -42.85 -4.01
C LEU A 258 -2.43 -41.33 -4.21
N ILE A 259 -1.47 -40.55 -3.68
CA ILE A 259 -1.42 -39.08 -3.83
C ILE A 259 -1.47 -38.68 -5.31
N SER A 260 -0.66 -39.31 -6.18
CA SER A 260 -0.69 -39.01 -7.61
C SER A 260 -2.05 -39.28 -8.26
N VAL A 261 -2.72 -40.40 -7.92
CA VAL A 261 -4.06 -40.72 -8.42
C VAL A 261 -5.12 -39.72 -7.94
N TYR A 262 -5.08 -39.34 -6.66
CA TYR A 262 -5.99 -38.31 -6.13
C TYR A 262 -5.75 -36.96 -6.81
N LEU A 263 -4.51 -36.49 -6.91
CA LEU A 263 -4.19 -35.22 -7.59
C LEU A 263 -4.63 -35.23 -9.07
N PHE A 264 -4.47 -36.34 -9.81
CA PHE A 264 -5.00 -36.43 -11.18
C PHE A 264 -6.53 -36.39 -11.25
N LYS A 265 -7.24 -37.01 -10.30
CA LYS A 265 -8.71 -36.95 -10.22
C LYS A 265 -9.18 -35.52 -9.90
N THR A 266 -8.55 -34.89 -8.91
CA THR A 266 -8.83 -33.50 -8.51
C THR A 266 -8.56 -32.54 -9.65
N TRP A 267 -7.41 -32.67 -10.35
CA TRP A 267 -7.09 -31.90 -11.55
C TRP A 267 -8.16 -32.07 -12.63
N ASN A 268 -8.63 -33.29 -12.92
CA ASN A 268 -9.68 -33.49 -13.94
C ASN A 268 -10.97 -32.70 -13.65
N VAL A 269 -11.40 -32.66 -12.38
CA VAL A 269 -12.60 -31.90 -11.97
C VAL A 269 -12.33 -30.39 -12.03
N ILE A 270 -11.25 -29.95 -11.39
CA ILE A 270 -10.84 -28.53 -11.33
C ILE A 270 -10.57 -27.96 -12.72
N PHE A 271 -10.03 -28.76 -13.65
CA PHE A 271 -9.83 -28.37 -15.04
C PHE A 271 -11.16 -28.03 -15.72
N VAL A 272 -12.14 -28.94 -15.70
CA VAL A 272 -13.44 -28.73 -16.37
C VAL A 272 -14.19 -27.55 -15.76
N VAL A 273 -14.26 -27.47 -14.43
CA VAL A 273 -14.90 -26.36 -13.71
C VAL A 273 -14.21 -25.03 -14.04
N GLY A 274 -12.88 -25.01 -14.01
CA GLY A 274 -12.08 -23.83 -14.30
C GLY A 274 -12.15 -23.37 -15.76
N ARG A 275 -12.27 -24.28 -16.73
CA ARG A 275 -12.53 -23.93 -18.14
C ARG A 275 -13.91 -23.28 -18.29
N LEU A 276 -14.95 -23.84 -17.67
CA LEU A 276 -16.29 -23.26 -17.68
C LEU A 276 -16.30 -21.87 -17.03
N ALA A 277 -15.73 -21.74 -15.83
CA ALA A 277 -15.61 -20.46 -15.13
C ALA A 277 -14.85 -19.41 -15.96
N SER A 278 -13.78 -19.81 -16.68
CA SER A 278 -13.05 -18.90 -17.57
C SER A 278 -13.92 -18.35 -18.71
N VAL A 279 -14.74 -19.20 -19.35
CA VAL A 279 -15.68 -18.78 -20.41
C VAL A 279 -16.78 -17.90 -19.84
N VAL A 280 -17.36 -18.26 -18.69
CA VAL A 280 -18.43 -17.49 -18.04
C VAL A 280 -17.94 -16.10 -17.60
N LEU A 281 -16.75 -15.99 -16.99
CA LEU A 281 -16.16 -14.71 -16.60
C LEU A 281 -15.86 -13.81 -17.81
N ALA A 282 -15.33 -14.38 -18.90
CA ALA A 282 -15.12 -13.67 -20.16
C ALA A 282 -16.45 -13.18 -20.77
N TRP A 283 -17.48 -14.04 -20.77
CA TRP A 283 -18.81 -13.67 -21.25
C TRP A 283 -19.43 -12.55 -20.40
N LEU A 284 -19.45 -12.69 -19.07
CA LEU A 284 -19.99 -11.67 -18.16
C LEU A 284 -19.28 -10.32 -18.34
N THR A 285 -17.95 -10.32 -18.43
CA THR A 285 -17.17 -9.08 -18.56
C THR A 285 -17.36 -8.41 -19.93
N PHE A 286 -17.21 -9.16 -21.03
CA PHE A 286 -17.22 -8.57 -22.38
C PHE A 286 -18.63 -8.45 -23.01
N TRP A 287 -19.60 -9.28 -22.61
CA TRP A 287 -20.95 -9.24 -23.18
C TRP A 287 -21.93 -8.42 -22.34
N PHE A 288 -21.81 -8.45 -21.01
CA PHE A 288 -22.68 -7.70 -20.11
C PHE A 288 -21.98 -6.45 -19.54
N GLY A 289 -20.92 -6.63 -18.75
CA GLY A 289 -20.27 -5.55 -18.00
C GLY A 289 -19.79 -4.38 -18.86
N LEU A 290 -18.77 -4.62 -19.68
CA LEU A 290 -18.17 -3.62 -20.57
C LEU A 290 -19.12 -3.15 -21.69
N LYS A 291 -20.21 -3.88 -21.96
CA LYS A 291 -21.20 -3.46 -22.98
C LYS A 291 -21.99 -2.24 -22.52
N THR A 292 -22.31 -2.14 -21.23
CA THR A 292 -23.10 -1.04 -20.64
C THR A 292 -22.38 0.32 -20.75
N SER A 293 -21.05 0.32 -20.85
CA SER A 293 -20.20 1.52 -20.96
C SER A 293 -19.52 1.69 -22.33
N SER A 294 -20.13 1.17 -23.41
CA SER A 294 -19.55 1.25 -24.76
C SER A 294 -19.46 2.68 -25.28
N ILE A 295 -18.26 3.08 -25.72
CA ILE A 295 -18.02 4.36 -26.39
C ILE A 295 -17.67 4.07 -27.85
N ASP A 296 -18.47 4.57 -28.79
CA ASP A 296 -18.37 4.22 -30.21
C ASP A 296 -17.23 4.90 -30.98
N LYS A 297 -16.40 5.72 -30.31
CA LYS A 297 -15.27 6.44 -30.93
C LYS A 297 -14.00 6.40 -30.09
N ILE A 298 -12.90 5.99 -30.71
CA ILE A 298 -11.55 6.06 -30.14
C ILE A 298 -11.06 7.51 -30.29
N THR A 299 -11.35 8.35 -29.30
CA THR A 299 -10.85 9.73 -29.28
C THR A 299 -9.49 9.78 -28.60
N PHE A 300 -8.43 9.95 -29.40
CA PHE A 300 -7.09 10.28 -28.92
C PHE A 300 -7.08 11.71 -28.35
N LYS A 301 -7.47 11.89 -27.09
CA LYS A 301 -7.29 13.18 -26.40
C LYS A 301 -5.82 13.33 -25.99
N THR A 302 -5.10 14.16 -26.73
CA THR A 302 -3.79 14.70 -26.33
C THR A 302 -4.03 15.85 -25.34
N THR A 303 -3.86 15.60 -24.05
CA THR A 303 -3.74 16.69 -23.07
C THR A 303 -2.29 17.13 -23.03
N SER A 304 -2.00 18.32 -23.55
CA SER A 304 -0.71 18.99 -23.35
C SER A 304 -0.76 19.76 -22.03
N ILE A 305 -0.03 19.30 -21.02
CA ILE A 305 0.28 20.13 -19.86
C ILE A 305 1.40 21.08 -20.31
N ALA A 306 1.12 22.38 -20.30
CA ALA A 306 2.14 23.39 -20.56
C ALA A 306 2.95 23.63 -19.29
N ASN A 307 4.22 23.20 -19.27
CA ASN A 307 5.14 23.58 -18.21
C ASN A 307 5.54 25.05 -18.41
N THR A 308 4.91 25.97 -17.67
CA THR A 308 5.43 27.32 -17.49
C THR A 308 6.56 27.30 -16.47
N ASN A 309 7.78 26.98 -16.92
CA ASN A 309 9.04 27.39 -16.31
C ASN A 309 10.15 27.29 -17.37
N GLU A 310 10.95 28.34 -17.49
CA GLU A 310 11.91 28.50 -18.59
C GLU A 310 13.10 27.53 -18.50
N ASN A 311 13.73 27.28 -19.66
CA ASN A 311 15.06 26.70 -19.79
C ASN A 311 15.27 25.25 -19.30
N SER A 312 14.32 24.36 -19.59
CA SER A 312 14.64 22.96 -19.85
C SER A 312 13.94 22.46 -21.12
N THR A 313 14.66 21.69 -21.95
CA THR A 313 14.17 21.16 -23.22
C THR A 313 13.16 20.03 -23.00
N ALA A 314 11.91 20.42 -22.71
CA ALA A 314 10.81 19.51 -22.48
C ALA A 314 10.48 18.69 -23.74
N LEU A 315 10.74 17.38 -23.70
CA LEU A 315 10.12 16.42 -24.60
C LEU A 315 8.65 16.26 -24.19
N ASN A 316 7.76 16.87 -24.97
CA ASN A 316 6.31 16.81 -24.79
C ASN A 316 5.76 15.38 -24.98
N GLU A 317 5.80 14.53 -23.95
CA GLU A 317 5.10 13.24 -23.95
C GLU A 317 3.62 13.44 -23.61
N SER A 318 2.77 13.43 -24.64
CA SER A 318 1.31 13.45 -24.50
C SER A 318 0.76 12.09 -24.03
N ILE A 319 -0.05 12.10 -22.97
CA ILE A 319 -0.68 10.87 -22.46
C ILE A 319 -1.90 10.51 -23.32
N ILE A 320 -1.72 9.59 -24.25
CA ILE A 320 -2.81 8.99 -25.02
C ILE A 320 -3.59 8.00 -24.15
N ILE A 321 -4.84 8.34 -23.81
CA ILE A 321 -5.78 7.40 -23.17
C ILE A 321 -6.55 6.62 -24.25
N SER A 322 -5.94 5.54 -24.73
CA SER A 322 -6.59 4.61 -25.68
C SER A 322 -7.72 3.81 -25.02
N ASN A 323 -8.95 4.01 -25.47
CA ASN A 323 -10.11 3.22 -25.06
C ASN A 323 -10.33 2.04 -26.03
N PHE A 324 -10.16 0.81 -25.56
CA PHE A 324 -10.38 -0.41 -26.34
C PHE A 324 -11.78 -1.02 -26.17
N ASN A 325 -12.71 -0.34 -25.47
CA ASN A 325 -14.07 -0.83 -25.22
C ASN A 325 -15.03 -0.67 -26.42
N THR A 326 -14.65 -1.14 -27.60
CA THR A 326 -15.49 -1.13 -28.79
C THR A 326 -16.19 -2.49 -28.99
N PRO A 327 -17.38 -2.53 -29.63
CA PRO A 327 -18.07 -3.79 -29.92
C PRO A 327 -17.20 -4.82 -30.65
N THR A 328 -16.40 -4.36 -31.62
CA THR A 328 -15.47 -5.19 -32.41
C THR A 328 -14.37 -5.81 -31.55
N VAL A 329 -13.73 -5.02 -30.67
CA VAL A 329 -12.66 -5.53 -29.80
C VAL A 329 -13.22 -6.52 -28.77
N ARG A 330 -14.38 -6.21 -28.15
CA ARG A 330 -15.04 -7.12 -27.20
C ARG A 330 -15.40 -8.45 -27.86
N LEU A 331 -16.01 -8.43 -29.05
CA LEU A 331 -16.37 -9.64 -29.78
C LEU A 331 -15.14 -10.45 -30.16
N PHE A 332 -14.08 -9.79 -30.67
CA PHE A 332 -12.82 -10.46 -30.98
C PHE A 332 -12.19 -11.11 -29.73
N THR A 333 -12.13 -10.40 -28.60
CA THR A 333 -11.57 -10.94 -27.34
C THR A 333 -12.36 -12.15 -26.84
N LEU A 334 -13.69 -12.09 -26.93
CA LEU A 334 -14.58 -13.16 -26.51
C LEU A 334 -14.46 -14.40 -27.42
N VAL A 335 -14.40 -14.22 -28.74
CA VAL A 335 -14.17 -15.31 -29.70
C VAL A 335 -12.78 -15.91 -29.53
N ALA A 336 -11.72 -15.09 -29.41
CA ALA A 336 -10.36 -15.57 -29.18
C ALA A 336 -10.24 -16.36 -27.87
N THR A 337 -10.90 -15.90 -26.81
CA THR A 337 -11.01 -16.63 -25.54
C THR A 337 -11.73 -17.96 -25.75
N GLY A 338 -12.88 -17.98 -26.43
CA GLY A 338 -13.64 -19.20 -26.72
C GLY A 338 -12.82 -20.24 -27.51
N VAL A 339 -12.10 -19.80 -28.55
CA VAL A 339 -11.20 -20.66 -29.35
C VAL A 339 -10.05 -21.21 -28.49
N LEU A 340 -9.45 -20.40 -27.62
CA LEU A 340 -8.39 -20.86 -26.71
C LEU A 340 -8.90 -21.88 -25.69
N GLN A 341 -10.06 -21.65 -25.06
CA GLN A 341 -10.65 -22.61 -24.12
C GLN A 341 -11.05 -23.90 -24.83
N PHE A 342 -11.59 -23.83 -26.06
CA PHE A 342 -11.86 -25.01 -26.89
C PHE A 342 -10.58 -25.79 -27.20
N TRP A 343 -9.48 -25.12 -27.58
CA TRP A 343 -8.19 -25.77 -27.83
C TRP A 343 -7.62 -26.47 -26.59
N LEU A 344 -7.75 -25.85 -25.40
CA LEU A 344 -7.36 -26.47 -24.12
C LEU A 344 -8.21 -27.70 -23.80
N VAL A 345 -9.53 -27.63 -23.97
CA VAL A 345 -10.45 -28.78 -23.80
C VAL A 345 -10.15 -29.89 -24.80
N TRP A 346 -9.86 -29.55 -26.06
CA TRP A 346 -9.46 -30.52 -27.08
C TRP A 346 -8.19 -31.26 -26.67
N ASN A 347 -7.15 -30.55 -26.21
CA ASN A 347 -5.92 -31.15 -25.70
C ASN A 347 -6.17 -32.06 -24.48
N PHE A 348 -7.06 -31.66 -23.57
CA PHE A 348 -7.48 -32.46 -22.42
C PHE A 348 -8.20 -33.77 -22.83
N ILE A 349 -9.07 -33.71 -23.84
CA ILE A 349 -9.73 -34.88 -24.42
C ILE A 349 -8.69 -35.80 -25.09
N GLN A 350 -7.79 -35.24 -25.90
CA GLN A 350 -6.73 -36.00 -26.57
C GLN A 350 -5.78 -36.68 -25.57
N PHE A 351 -5.43 -36.02 -24.47
CA PHE A 351 -4.68 -36.61 -23.35
C PHE A 351 -5.41 -37.82 -22.76
N HIS A 352 -6.71 -37.70 -22.48
CA HIS A 352 -7.51 -38.81 -21.96
C HIS A 352 -7.69 -39.96 -22.96
N MET A 353 -7.85 -39.66 -24.25
CA MET A 353 -7.92 -40.68 -25.30
C MET A 353 -6.60 -41.45 -25.44
N ARG A 354 -5.45 -40.77 -25.38
CA ARG A 354 -4.12 -41.41 -25.36
C ARG A 354 -3.97 -42.32 -24.14
N ARG A 355 -4.28 -41.82 -22.93
CA ARG A 355 -4.21 -42.59 -21.68
C ARG A 355 -5.13 -43.82 -21.69
N ARG A 356 -6.34 -43.72 -22.26
CA ARG A 356 -7.26 -44.87 -22.43
C ARG A 356 -6.72 -45.91 -23.43
N ARG A 357 -6.07 -45.49 -24.53
CA ARG A 357 -5.41 -46.39 -25.49
C ARG A 357 -4.24 -47.14 -24.84
N GLU A 358 -3.39 -46.44 -24.09
CA GLU A 358 -2.28 -47.02 -23.33
C GLU A 358 -2.76 -48.03 -22.26
N GLN A 359 -3.86 -47.74 -21.56
CA GLN A 359 -4.49 -48.66 -20.60
C GLN A 359 -5.15 -49.88 -21.27
N ARG A 360 -5.68 -49.73 -22.50
CA ARG A 360 -6.26 -50.85 -23.25
C ARG A 360 -5.18 -51.80 -23.78
N ASN A 361 -4.02 -51.26 -24.17
CA ASN A 361 -2.87 -52.04 -24.64
C ASN A 361 -2.04 -52.70 -23.52
N THR A 362 -2.37 -52.44 -22.24
CA THR A 362 -1.68 -53.02 -21.08
C THR A 362 -2.50 -54.07 -20.31
N ARG A 363 -3.68 -54.46 -20.82
CA ARG A 363 -4.36 -55.68 -20.37
C ARG A 363 -3.66 -56.90 -20.99
N PRO A 364 -3.22 -57.90 -20.20
CA PRO A 364 -2.61 -59.11 -20.74
C PRO A 364 -3.62 -59.91 -21.56
N THR A 365 -3.25 -60.29 -22.78
CA THR A 365 -3.86 -61.42 -23.47
C THR A 365 -3.54 -62.71 -22.69
N THR A 366 -4.49 -63.64 -22.68
CA THR A 366 -4.48 -64.84 -21.82
C THR A 366 -3.50 -65.93 -22.24
N VAL A 367 -2.81 -66.49 -21.25
CA VAL A 367 -2.20 -67.84 -21.19
C VAL A 367 -0.97 -68.15 -22.08
N ALA A 368 0.19 -68.27 -21.43
CA ALA A 368 1.08 -69.43 -21.49
C ALA A 368 2.02 -69.43 -20.26
N SER A 369 2.44 -70.60 -19.76
CA SER A 369 3.06 -70.77 -18.43
C SER A 369 4.53 -71.32 -18.53
N PRO A 370 5.24 -71.70 -17.44
CA PRO A 370 6.46 -71.00 -17.01
C PRO A 370 7.75 -71.88 -17.00
N LYS A 371 8.94 -71.31 -16.72
CA LYS A 371 10.14 -72.13 -16.34
C LYS A 371 11.37 -71.39 -15.75
N VAL A 372 12.13 -72.17 -14.94
CA VAL A 372 13.56 -72.06 -14.46
C VAL A 372 13.95 -71.02 -13.35
N PRO A 373 15.09 -71.17 -12.59
CA PRO A 373 15.03 -71.68 -11.20
C PRO A 373 15.91 -70.98 -10.13
N ASN A 374 15.94 -71.58 -8.92
CA ASN A 374 16.84 -71.37 -7.77
C ASN A 374 18.31 -70.98 -8.04
N LYS A 375 18.89 -70.17 -7.13
CA LYS A 375 20.20 -70.47 -6.49
C LYS A 375 20.41 -69.74 -5.14
N LEU A 376 21.04 -70.44 -4.19
CA LEU A 376 21.39 -69.96 -2.84
C LEU A 376 22.76 -69.23 -2.82
N LYS A 377 23.00 -68.36 -1.80
CA LYS A 377 23.87 -68.68 -0.63
C LYS A 377 24.13 -67.50 0.34
N GLN A 378 23.89 -67.79 1.62
CA GLN A 378 24.66 -67.43 2.83
C GLN A 378 25.78 -66.38 2.77
N LYS A 379 25.81 -65.47 3.77
CA LYS A 379 26.67 -65.64 4.96
C LYS A 379 26.19 -64.83 6.17
N GLN A 380 26.62 -65.26 7.35
CA GLN A 380 26.19 -64.82 8.69
C GLN A 380 27.45 -64.53 9.55
N HIS A 381 27.25 -64.05 10.77
CA HIS A 381 28.23 -63.82 11.87
C HIS A 381 29.14 -62.57 11.80
N SER A 382 29.54 -61.92 12.92
CA SER A 382 28.96 -61.69 14.28
C SER A 382 29.99 -60.99 15.21
N LEU A 383 29.57 -60.50 16.40
CA LEU A 383 30.40 -60.15 17.59
C LEU A 383 31.23 -58.84 17.50
N THR A 384 31.56 -58.06 18.56
CA THR A 384 31.06 -57.88 19.95
C THR A 384 31.64 -56.60 20.61
N ASN A 385 30.90 -56.02 21.56
CA ASN A 385 31.27 -55.39 22.86
C ASN A 385 32.47 -54.41 23.08
N GLY A 386 32.21 -53.45 23.99
CA GLY A 386 33.15 -52.58 24.75
C GLY A 386 32.53 -51.17 24.89
N LYS A 387 32.04 -50.66 26.04
CA LYS A 387 32.72 -50.32 27.34
C LYS A 387 34.02 -49.52 27.10
N SER A 388 34.38 -48.46 27.83
CA SER A 388 33.96 -47.90 29.13
C SER A 388 34.56 -46.49 29.33
N ASP A 389 34.20 -45.60 30.26
CA ASP A 389 33.02 -45.26 31.11
C ASP A 389 33.38 -43.91 31.87
N ASN A 390 32.49 -43.30 32.69
CA ASN A 390 32.79 -42.32 33.80
C ASN A 390 33.27 -40.86 33.46
N ASP A 391 33.12 -39.79 34.28
CA ASP A 391 32.49 -39.54 35.62
C ASP A 391 32.08 -38.03 35.85
N GLU A 392 31.15 -37.81 36.79
CA GLU A 392 30.99 -36.76 37.86
C GLU A 392 31.54 -35.29 37.76
N ALA A 393 31.07 -34.25 38.49
CA ALA A 393 29.84 -33.91 39.24
C ALA A 393 29.88 -32.43 39.76
N ALA A 394 28.73 -31.86 40.20
CA ALA A 394 28.50 -30.76 41.19
C ALA A 394 29.22 -29.37 40.99
N GLU A 395 28.87 -28.22 41.59
CA GLU A 395 27.81 -27.76 42.53
C GLU A 395 27.56 -26.22 42.38
N GLN A 396 26.58 -25.62 43.08
CA GLN A 396 26.29 -24.15 43.15
C GLN A 396 26.73 -23.57 44.55
N PRO A 397 26.26 -22.42 45.13
CA PRO A 397 25.56 -21.18 44.68
C PRO A 397 26.14 -19.85 45.30
N VAL A 398 25.27 -18.82 45.57
CA VAL A 398 25.45 -17.56 46.40
C VAL A 398 26.02 -16.33 45.63
N VAL A 399 25.43 -15.12 45.44
CA VAL A 399 24.69 -14.12 46.30
C VAL A 399 25.68 -13.17 47.06
N SER A 400 25.54 -11.84 47.28
CA SER A 400 24.45 -10.82 47.20
C SER A 400 24.95 -9.35 47.00
N VAL A 401 24.13 -8.49 46.34
CA VAL A 401 23.79 -7.07 46.66
C VAL A 401 24.88 -5.96 46.84
N GLY A 402 24.75 -4.87 46.06
CA GLY A 402 24.53 -3.50 46.60
C GLY A 402 25.62 -2.43 46.49
N GLY A 403 25.22 -1.18 46.17
CA GLY A 403 26.06 0.03 46.37
C GLY A 403 25.69 1.26 45.52
N GLN A 404 25.06 2.28 46.12
CA GLN A 404 24.79 3.59 45.49
C GLN A 404 25.89 4.63 45.80
N ASN A 405 26.13 5.58 44.88
CA ASN A 405 26.18 7.05 45.12
C ASN A 405 26.63 7.78 43.83
N ARG A 406 25.83 8.67 43.23
CA ARG A 406 25.46 10.08 43.57
C ARG A 406 26.37 11.14 42.94
N HIS A 407 25.75 11.87 42.01
CA HIS A 407 25.95 13.26 41.61
C HIS A 407 27.35 13.89 41.59
N ILE A 408 27.77 14.27 40.38
CA ILE A 408 28.39 15.58 40.13
C ILE A 408 27.35 16.42 39.36
N ARG A 409 27.14 17.66 39.80
CA ARG A 409 26.17 18.60 39.23
C ARG A 409 26.91 19.49 38.24
N SER A 410 26.52 19.49 36.96
CA SER A 410 27.10 20.37 35.94
C SER A 410 26.03 20.81 34.94
N MET A 411 25.87 22.14 34.83
CA MET A 411 25.15 22.94 33.82
C MET A 411 23.89 22.37 33.13
N SER A 412 22.78 23.07 33.34
CA SER A 412 21.46 22.99 32.66
C SER A 412 21.43 22.29 31.28
N THR A 413 21.21 20.98 31.29
CA THR A 413 20.79 20.22 30.09
C THR A 413 19.28 20.36 29.91
N SER A 414 18.80 20.72 28.72
CA SER A 414 17.36 20.79 28.44
C SER A 414 16.69 19.43 28.69
N ARG A 415 15.62 19.40 29.50
CA ARG A 415 14.89 18.17 29.80
C ARG A 415 14.17 17.71 28.54
N LYS A 416 14.49 16.54 28.00
CA LYS A 416 13.67 15.92 26.96
C LYS A 416 12.37 15.37 27.55
N ILE A 417 11.26 15.55 26.84
CA ILE A 417 9.96 14.97 27.18
C ILE A 417 9.87 13.58 26.51
N ARG A 418 9.69 12.53 27.32
CA ARG A 418 9.54 11.16 26.82
C ARG A 418 8.07 10.90 26.50
N VAL A 419 7.79 10.65 25.23
CA VAL A 419 6.45 10.58 24.66
C VAL A 419 6.01 9.15 24.44
N GLY A 420 4.80 8.84 24.90
CA GLY A 420 4.07 7.63 24.55
C GLY A 420 2.89 7.95 23.63
N LEU A 421 2.84 7.32 22.47
CA LEU A 421 1.81 7.57 21.45
C LEU A 421 0.79 6.42 21.39
N VAL A 422 -0.48 6.73 21.57
CA VAL A 422 -1.58 5.77 21.59
C VAL A 422 -2.26 5.71 20.23
N GLY A 423 -1.87 4.70 19.46
CA GLY A 423 -2.35 4.46 18.10
C GLY A 423 -1.36 4.97 17.06
N PHE A 424 -1.15 4.17 16.01
CA PHE A 424 -0.27 4.49 14.89
C PHE A 424 -1.01 4.47 13.54
N GLY A 425 -2.26 4.94 13.57
CA GLY A 425 -3.06 5.24 12.38
C GLY A 425 -2.60 6.52 11.68
N LEU A 426 -3.45 7.10 10.83
CA LEU A 426 -3.12 8.31 10.06
C LEU A 426 -2.58 9.43 10.97
N SER A 427 -3.32 9.82 12.00
CA SER A 427 -2.93 10.86 12.96
C SER A 427 -1.59 10.59 13.62
N GLY A 428 -1.45 9.51 14.39
CA GLY A 428 -0.21 9.19 15.10
C GLY A 428 1.01 9.10 14.17
N ARG A 429 0.86 8.50 12.98
CA ARG A 429 1.95 8.31 12.02
C ARG A 429 2.34 9.58 11.25
N VAL A 430 1.38 10.45 10.92
CA VAL A 430 1.56 11.57 9.98
C VAL A 430 1.57 12.94 10.68
N PHE A 431 0.73 13.15 11.69
CA PHE A 431 0.60 14.46 12.35
C PHE A 431 1.36 14.57 13.68
N HIS A 432 1.69 13.45 14.33
CA HIS A 432 2.40 13.48 15.61
C HIS A 432 3.84 12.98 15.50
N ALA A 433 4.05 11.72 15.13
CA ALA A 433 5.39 11.10 15.16
C ALA A 433 6.47 11.86 14.38
N PRO A 434 6.22 12.46 13.19
CA PRO A 434 7.24 13.20 12.45
C PRO A 434 7.82 14.39 13.22
N PHE A 435 6.97 15.23 13.84
CA PHE A 435 7.41 16.40 14.61
C PHE A 435 8.18 15.98 15.87
N ILE A 436 7.68 14.96 16.58
CA ILE A 436 8.33 14.41 17.79
C ILE A 436 9.70 13.82 17.44
N HIS A 437 9.83 13.17 16.28
CA HIS A 437 11.08 12.62 15.78
C HIS A 437 12.09 13.72 15.38
N THR A 438 11.66 14.72 14.60
CA THR A 438 12.56 15.79 14.14
C THR A 438 12.97 16.73 15.28
N MET A 439 12.09 16.98 16.24
CA MET A 439 12.36 17.78 17.45
C MET A 439 13.09 16.97 18.55
N SER A 440 14.04 16.12 18.14
CA SER A 440 14.77 15.19 19.02
C SER A 440 15.59 15.85 20.15
N THR A 441 15.78 17.17 20.13
CA THR A 441 16.38 17.96 21.22
C THR A 441 15.40 18.25 22.36
N MET A 442 14.10 18.28 22.07
CA MET A 442 12.99 18.55 22.99
C MET A 442 12.22 17.28 23.36
N TYR A 443 12.12 16.32 22.44
CA TYR A 443 11.29 15.13 22.60
C TYR A 443 12.03 13.81 22.35
N GLU A 444 11.53 12.74 22.96
CA GLU A 444 11.88 11.34 22.69
C GLU A 444 10.59 10.56 22.42
N LEU A 445 10.37 10.10 21.17
CA LEU A 445 9.30 9.13 20.91
C LEU A 445 9.72 7.77 21.48
N ARG A 446 9.27 7.45 22.69
CA ARG A 446 9.75 6.29 23.46
C ARG A 446 8.95 5.03 23.16
N SER A 447 7.62 5.13 23.20
CA SER A 447 6.72 3.97 23.09
C SER A 447 5.50 4.27 22.22
N VAL A 448 5.02 3.29 21.48
CA VAL A 448 3.81 3.40 20.63
C VAL A 448 2.88 2.21 20.86
N VAL A 449 1.60 2.46 21.14
CA VAL A 449 0.58 1.40 21.24
C VAL A 449 0.16 0.94 19.84
N GLU A 450 0.53 -0.30 19.48
CA GLU A 450 0.01 -1.00 18.30
C GLU A 450 -0.55 -2.36 18.71
N ARG A 451 -1.85 -2.58 18.52
CA ARG A 451 -2.51 -3.84 18.96
C ARG A 451 -1.99 -5.08 18.23
N HIS A 452 -1.70 -4.96 16.93
CA HIS A 452 -1.39 -6.10 16.05
C HIS A 452 -0.20 -5.87 15.11
N THR A 453 0.22 -4.62 14.90
CA THR A 453 1.26 -4.22 13.93
C THR A 453 2.56 -3.82 14.62
N ASN A 454 3.58 -3.52 13.82
CA ASN A 454 4.87 -2.97 14.27
C ASN A 454 5.32 -1.85 13.31
N GLU A 455 4.38 -1.09 12.74
CA GLU A 455 4.69 -0.07 11.73
C GLU A 455 5.50 1.08 12.34
N ALA A 456 5.34 1.36 13.64
CA ALA A 456 6.14 2.36 14.33
C ALA A 456 7.64 1.98 14.33
N MET A 457 7.97 0.74 14.67
CA MET A 457 9.36 0.25 14.64
C MET A 457 9.95 0.16 13.23
N LYS A 458 9.13 0.03 12.18
CA LYS A 458 9.64 0.05 10.79
C LYS A 458 10.10 1.44 10.35
N ILE A 459 9.44 2.50 10.84
CA ILE A 459 9.76 3.90 10.50
C ILE A 459 10.76 4.48 11.51
N TYR A 460 10.63 4.12 12.78
CA TYR A 460 11.42 4.62 13.90
C TYR A 460 12.00 3.43 14.70
N PRO A 461 13.13 2.81 14.28
CA PRO A 461 13.63 1.55 14.85
C PRO A 461 14.02 1.56 16.34
N TYR A 462 14.11 2.75 16.94
CA TYR A 462 14.41 2.94 18.36
C TYR A 462 13.18 2.94 19.28
N VAL A 463 11.96 2.96 18.71
CA VAL A 463 10.70 3.01 19.44
C VAL A 463 10.34 1.64 20.02
N LYS A 464 9.84 1.59 21.26
CA LYS A 464 9.22 0.37 21.81
C LYS A 464 7.75 0.28 21.39
N THR A 465 7.40 -0.67 20.52
CA THR A 465 5.97 -1.00 20.31
C THR A 465 5.42 -1.76 21.51
N VAL A 466 4.33 -1.25 22.11
CA VAL A 466 3.61 -1.84 23.27
C VAL A 466 2.21 -2.28 22.86
N ARG A 467 1.61 -3.24 23.59
CA ARG A 467 0.36 -3.92 23.15
C ARG A 467 -0.92 -3.42 23.79
N SER A 468 -0.82 -2.66 24.88
CA SER A 468 -1.97 -2.06 25.56
C SER A 468 -1.68 -0.63 25.95
N THR A 469 -2.75 0.15 26.15
CA THR A 469 -2.68 1.48 26.76
C THR A 469 -2.19 1.41 28.20
N THR A 470 -2.61 0.39 28.95
CA THR A 470 -2.16 0.11 30.31
C THR A 470 -0.64 -0.04 30.41
N GLU A 471 -0.02 -0.84 29.53
CA GLU A 471 1.45 -1.00 29.47
C GLU A 471 2.17 0.34 29.22
N LEU A 472 1.57 1.25 28.44
CA LEU A 472 2.13 2.57 28.18
C LEU A 472 1.93 3.54 29.36
N PHE A 473 0.74 3.54 29.97
CA PHE A 473 0.40 4.47 31.05
C PHE A 473 1.09 4.11 32.37
N ASP A 474 1.37 2.82 32.59
CA ASP A 474 2.10 2.31 33.76
C ASP A 474 3.63 2.45 33.65
N ASP A 475 4.18 2.78 32.47
CA ASP A 475 5.61 3.04 32.31
C ASP A 475 5.99 4.34 33.05
N PRO A 476 6.79 4.29 34.14
CA PRO A 476 7.17 5.48 34.91
C PRO A 476 8.05 6.45 34.09
N GLU A 477 8.62 6.00 32.97
CA GLU A 477 9.51 6.77 32.12
C GLU A 477 8.77 7.60 31.06
N ILE A 478 7.45 7.45 30.89
CA ILE A 478 6.66 8.32 30.01
C ILE A 478 6.27 9.60 30.76
N ASP A 479 6.58 10.76 30.19
CA ASP A 479 6.18 12.08 30.71
C ASP A 479 4.86 12.57 30.06
N LEU A 480 4.72 12.35 28.74
CA LEU A 480 3.61 12.82 27.91
C LEU A 480 2.96 11.65 27.15
N VAL A 481 1.63 11.59 27.15
CA VAL A 481 0.82 10.68 26.34
C VAL A 481 0.14 11.47 25.23
N ILE A 482 0.17 10.94 24.00
CA ILE A 482 -0.58 11.49 22.86
C ILE A 482 -1.63 10.48 22.43
N ILE A 483 -2.91 10.87 22.39
CA ILE A 483 -4.04 9.98 22.10
C ILE A 483 -4.59 10.29 20.71
N THR A 484 -4.48 9.31 19.80
CA THR A 484 -4.89 9.45 18.39
C THR A 484 -5.82 8.31 17.95
N THR A 485 -6.74 7.93 18.83
CA THR A 485 -7.68 6.81 18.63
C THR A 485 -8.96 7.28 17.91
N SER A 486 -10.05 6.52 18.00
CA SER A 486 -11.39 7.00 17.66
C SER A 486 -11.94 7.91 18.75
N ASN A 487 -12.86 8.81 18.37
CA ASN A 487 -13.38 9.89 19.22
C ASN A 487 -14.03 9.39 20.52
N ASP A 488 -14.68 8.22 20.48
CA ASP A 488 -15.32 7.55 21.62
C ASP A 488 -14.34 7.15 22.72
N LEU A 489 -13.07 6.95 22.37
CA LEU A 489 -12.01 6.58 23.31
C LEU A 489 -11.23 7.79 23.86
N HIS A 490 -11.41 9.00 23.31
CA HIS A 490 -10.64 10.17 23.71
C HIS A 490 -10.81 10.52 25.19
N TYR A 491 -12.06 10.61 25.69
CA TYR A 491 -12.32 10.89 27.11
C TYR A 491 -11.75 9.80 28.03
N SER A 492 -12.12 8.53 27.77
CA SER A 492 -11.77 7.43 28.67
C SER A 492 -10.27 7.16 28.75
N LEU A 493 -9.53 7.34 27.65
CA LEU A 493 -8.06 7.20 27.63
C LEU A 493 -7.35 8.42 28.21
N SER A 494 -7.85 9.65 27.95
CA SER A 494 -7.27 10.87 28.53
C SER A 494 -7.37 10.85 30.05
N LYS A 495 -8.53 10.46 30.58
CA LYS A 495 -8.77 10.29 32.01
C LYS A 495 -7.79 9.30 32.64
N GLN A 496 -7.62 8.11 32.04
CA GLN A 496 -6.66 7.10 32.52
C GLN A 496 -5.21 7.60 32.51
N ALA A 497 -4.79 8.32 31.46
CA ALA A 497 -3.43 8.87 31.38
C ALA A 497 -3.18 9.97 32.43
N LEU A 498 -4.14 10.89 32.62
CA LEU A 498 -4.09 11.89 33.71
C LEU A 498 -4.09 11.22 35.08
N GLU A 499 -4.94 10.22 35.31
CA GLU A 499 -4.98 9.42 36.54
C GLU A 499 -3.61 8.82 36.88
N LYS A 500 -2.87 8.34 35.88
CA LYS A 500 -1.51 7.79 35.96
C LYS A 500 -0.39 8.84 36.01
N GLY A 501 -0.73 10.13 36.13
CA GLY A 501 0.25 11.21 36.33
C GLY A 501 0.95 11.66 35.05
N LYS A 502 0.34 11.44 33.88
CA LYS A 502 0.92 11.79 32.58
C LYS A 502 0.31 13.07 32.03
N HIS A 503 1.12 13.90 31.38
CA HIS A 503 0.57 14.96 30.52
C HIS A 503 -0.17 14.34 29.34
N VAL A 504 -1.16 15.03 28.79
CA VAL A 504 -2.00 14.52 27.69
C VAL A 504 -2.11 15.52 26.55
N VAL A 505 -1.77 15.08 25.34
CA VAL A 505 -2.33 15.64 24.11
C VAL A 505 -3.40 14.70 23.59
N VAL A 506 -4.54 15.23 23.20
CA VAL A 506 -5.65 14.47 22.63
C VAL A 506 -6.01 15.00 21.24
N GLU A 507 -6.20 14.10 20.28
CA GLU A 507 -6.66 14.46 18.94
C GLU A 507 -8.03 15.15 18.98
N LYS A 508 -8.32 15.95 17.95
CA LYS A 508 -9.62 16.63 17.82
C LYS A 508 -10.67 15.66 17.23
N PRO A 509 -11.95 15.75 17.64
CA PRO A 509 -12.50 16.52 18.76
C PRO A 509 -12.02 16.00 20.13
N MET A 510 -11.78 16.91 21.08
CA MET A 510 -11.20 16.60 22.41
C MET A 510 -12.00 15.53 23.18
N THR A 511 -13.33 15.62 23.12
CA THR A 511 -14.30 14.66 23.66
C THR A 511 -15.55 14.69 22.76
N ILE A 512 -16.56 13.87 23.08
CA ILE A 512 -17.85 13.91 22.37
C ILE A 512 -18.83 14.86 23.07
N ARG A 513 -18.68 15.07 24.38
CA ARG A 513 -19.55 15.96 25.18
C ARG A 513 -18.77 17.04 25.90
N SER A 514 -19.33 18.24 26.03
CA SER A 514 -18.70 19.34 26.76
C SER A 514 -18.45 18.99 28.23
N ALA A 515 -19.38 18.27 28.87
CA ALA A 515 -19.23 17.75 30.24
C ALA A 515 -18.02 16.81 30.43
N GLU A 516 -17.69 16.00 29.42
CA GLU A 516 -16.50 15.13 29.45
C GLU A 516 -15.21 15.94 29.38
N ALA A 517 -15.18 17.01 28.57
CA ALA A 517 -14.03 17.90 28.48
C ALA A 517 -13.80 18.66 29.81
N LEU A 518 -14.88 19.14 30.44
CA LEU A 518 -14.81 19.82 31.74
C LEU A 518 -14.22 18.93 32.83
N GLU A 519 -14.67 17.67 32.93
CA GLU A 519 -14.12 16.73 33.92
C GLU A 519 -12.62 16.46 33.68
N LEU A 520 -12.16 16.41 32.43
CA LEU A 520 -10.75 16.27 32.12
C LEU A 520 -9.93 17.52 32.48
N ILE A 521 -10.49 18.72 32.28
CA ILE A 521 -9.87 19.99 32.72
C ILE A 521 -9.68 19.98 34.24
N GLU A 522 -10.76 19.77 35.00
CA GLU A 522 -10.72 19.72 36.47
C GLU A 522 -9.74 18.65 36.99
N LEU A 523 -9.67 17.48 36.33
CA LEU A 523 -8.73 16.42 36.69
C LEU A 523 -7.27 16.79 36.40
N ALA A 524 -7.02 17.45 35.26
CA ALA A 524 -5.68 17.89 34.86
C ALA A 524 -5.16 18.98 35.81
N GLU A 525 -5.98 19.99 36.13
CA GLU A 525 -5.69 21.03 37.12
C GLU A 525 -5.41 20.43 38.50
N LYS A 526 -6.31 19.56 39.00
CA LYS A 526 -6.16 18.89 40.31
C LYS A 526 -4.88 18.07 40.45
N LYS A 527 -4.33 17.59 39.33
CA LYS A 527 -3.07 16.83 39.30
C LYS A 527 -1.86 17.66 38.87
N ASN A 528 -2.04 18.96 38.58
CA ASN A 528 -1.01 19.84 38.04
C ASN A 528 -0.36 19.25 36.77
N LEU A 529 -1.20 18.79 35.83
CA LEU A 529 -0.79 18.19 34.56
C LEU A 529 -1.30 19.02 33.39
N ILE A 530 -0.48 19.17 32.35
CA ILE A 530 -0.93 19.67 31.06
C ILE A 530 -1.90 18.70 30.38
N LEU A 531 -3.04 19.23 29.98
CA LEU A 531 -3.99 18.64 29.03
C LEU A 531 -4.13 19.62 27.85
N CYS A 532 -4.01 19.15 26.62
CA CYS A 532 -4.06 20.01 25.43
C CYS A 532 -4.75 19.32 24.23
N PRO A 533 -5.79 19.91 23.62
CA PRO A 533 -6.38 19.41 22.38
C PRO A 533 -5.47 19.75 21.19
N TYR A 534 -5.34 18.84 20.23
CA TYR A 534 -4.48 19.03 19.05
C TYR A 534 -5.15 19.91 17.97
N GLN A 535 -5.35 21.19 18.28
CA GLN A 535 -5.91 22.19 17.35
C GLN A 535 -4.85 22.75 16.39
N ASN A 536 -4.20 21.85 15.65
CA ASN A 536 -3.05 22.17 14.79
C ASN A 536 -3.36 23.22 13.70
N ARG A 537 -4.63 23.36 13.27
CA ARG A 537 -5.05 24.33 12.25
C ARG A 537 -5.00 25.81 12.66
N ARG A 538 -4.65 26.11 13.92
CA ARG A 538 -4.16 27.47 14.29
C ARG A 538 -2.78 27.79 13.71
N TYR A 539 -2.10 26.79 13.15
CA TYR A 539 -0.82 26.94 12.46
C TYR A 539 -0.90 26.63 10.96
N ASP A 540 -2.12 26.55 10.40
CA ASP A 540 -2.35 26.54 8.94
C ASP A 540 -1.90 27.90 8.36
N SER A 541 -1.17 27.87 7.25
CA SER A 541 -0.70 29.02 6.45
C SER A 541 -1.76 30.13 6.30
N GLY A 542 -2.95 29.76 5.81
CA GLY A 542 -4.08 30.67 5.59
C GLY A 542 -4.62 31.29 6.87
N TYR A 543 -4.75 30.50 7.95
CA TYR A 543 -5.21 31.00 9.24
C TYR A 543 -4.21 31.99 9.85
N ARG A 544 -2.90 31.67 9.83
CA ARG A 544 -1.84 32.56 10.33
C ARG A 544 -1.86 33.90 9.59
N THR A 545 -2.04 33.85 8.27
CA THR A 545 -2.14 35.02 7.39
C THR A 545 -3.36 35.88 7.73
N ILE A 546 -4.51 35.26 7.99
CA ILE A 546 -5.74 35.96 8.40
C ILE A 546 -5.61 36.60 9.78
N LYS A 547 -5.02 35.87 10.76
CA LYS A 547 -4.70 36.41 12.10
C LYS A 547 -3.78 37.64 11.98
N GLN A 548 -2.79 37.62 11.09
CA GLN A 548 -1.95 38.79 10.79
C GLN A 548 -2.76 39.94 10.16
N ILE A 549 -3.56 39.68 9.12
CA ILE A 549 -4.38 40.70 8.43
C ILE A 549 -5.33 41.43 9.40
N ILE A 550 -5.99 40.68 10.30
CA ILE A 550 -6.88 41.22 11.33
C ILE A 550 -6.08 42.04 12.35
N ASN A 551 -5.01 41.49 12.92
CA ASN A 551 -4.18 42.18 13.92
C ASN A 551 -3.52 43.45 13.37
N SER A 552 -3.15 43.45 12.08
CA SER A 552 -2.60 44.61 11.37
C SER A 552 -3.65 45.58 10.86
N LYS A 553 -4.95 45.35 11.13
CA LYS A 553 -6.09 46.19 10.72
C LYS A 553 -6.13 46.51 9.23
N LEU A 554 -5.63 45.61 8.39
CA LEU A 554 -5.53 45.85 6.94
C LEU A 554 -6.90 45.94 6.26
N LEU A 555 -7.97 45.44 6.89
CA LEU A 555 -9.35 45.57 6.41
C LEU A 555 -10.16 46.66 7.14
N GLY A 556 -9.50 47.47 7.98
CA GLY A 556 -10.14 48.42 8.90
C GLY A 556 -10.09 47.97 10.36
N ASP A 557 -10.66 48.79 11.25
CA ASP A 557 -10.69 48.52 12.70
C ASP A 557 -11.58 47.34 13.10
N GLU A 558 -12.57 47.00 12.26
CA GLU A 558 -13.55 45.94 12.51
C GLU A 558 -13.74 45.07 11.26
N ILE A 559 -13.85 43.76 11.49
CA ILE A 559 -14.39 42.79 10.52
C ILE A 559 -15.90 42.74 10.71
N VAL A 560 -16.67 42.75 9.62
CA VAL A 560 -18.14 42.72 9.64
C VAL A 560 -18.71 41.40 9.13
N ASP A 561 -17.99 40.70 8.26
CA ASP A 561 -18.39 39.40 7.75
C ASP A 561 -17.16 38.50 7.52
N CYS A 562 -17.28 37.23 7.85
CA CYS A 562 -16.27 36.21 7.60
C CYS A 562 -16.91 34.87 7.22
N GLU A 563 -16.50 34.29 6.09
CA GLU A 563 -16.89 32.94 5.69
C GLU A 563 -15.67 32.02 5.74
N ILE A 564 -15.81 30.85 6.36
CA ILE A 564 -14.79 29.79 6.38
C ILE A 564 -15.41 28.50 5.86
N HIS A 565 -14.85 27.99 4.76
CA HIS A 565 -15.33 26.80 4.07
C HIS A 565 -14.38 25.61 4.31
N PHE A 566 -14.90 24.39 4.33
CA PHE A 566 -14.13 23.14 4.27
C PHE A 566 -14.74 22.14 3.28
N ASP A 567 -15.08 22.64 2.10
CA ASP A 567 -15.75 21.89 1.05
C ASP A 567 -14.88 20.78 0.43
N ARG A 568 -15.54 19.73 -0.06
CA ARG A 568 -14.93 18.55 -0.68
C ARG A 568 -15.83 18.00 -1.79
N TYR A 569 -15.23 17.30 -2.76
CA TYR A 569 -15.98 16.47 -3.70
C TYR A 569 -15.79 14.97 -3.43
N ARG A 570 -16.74 14.34 -2.72
CA ARG A 570 -16.83 12.87 -2.55
C ARG A 570 -18.31 12.46 -2.54
N PRO A 571 -18.93 12.24 -3.72
CA PRO A 571 -20.31 11.78 -3.80
C PRO A 571 -20.52 10.36 -3.24
N GLU A 572 -19.47 9.55 -3.22
CA GLU A 572 -19.46 8.19 -2.67
C GLU A 572 -18.98 8.17 -1.22
N LEU A 573 -19.33 7.11 -0.48
CA LEU A 573 -18.76 6.86 0.86
C LEU A 573 -17.29 6.44 0.77
N LYS A 574 -16.52 6.75 1.81
CA LYS A 574 -15.18 6.18 1.96
C LYS A 574 -15.27 4.67 2.22
N GLY A 575 -14.82 3.87 1.25
CA GLY A 575 -14.84 2.40 1.33
C GLY A 575 -14.05 1.81 2.51
N GLY A 576 -14.30 0.53 2.81
CA GLY A 576 -13.56 -0.22 3.83
C GLY A 576 -14.04 -0.01 5.28
N ASN A 577 -15.35 0.13 5.51
CA ASN A 577 -15.94 0.34 6.85
C ASN A 577 -15.32 1.53 7.62
N ALA A 578 -15.08 2.65 6.94
CA ALA A 578 -14.56 3.87 7.55
C ALA A 578 -15.49 4.34 8.69
N TRP A 579 -15.02 4.28 9.94
CA TRP A 579 -15.87 4.51 11.11
C TRP A 579 -16.56 5.88 11.13
N ARG A 580 -15.92 6.92 10.55
CA ARG A 580 -16.48 8.27 10.41
C ARG A 580 -17.74 8.35 9.53
N GLU A 581 -18.00 7.33 8.70
CA GLU A 581 -19.21 7.22 7.85
C GLU A 581 -20.32 6.38 8.52
N ARG A 582 -20.04 5.77 9.70
CA ARG A 582 -21.02 5.02 10.49
C ARG A 582 -21.76 5.96 11.43
N ASN A 583 -23.03 5.66 11.71
CA ASN A 583 -23.84 6.39 12.69
C ASN A 583 -23.40 6.05 14.13
N GLU A 584 -22.23 6.57 14.51
CA GLU A 584 -21.59 6.43 15.81
C GLU A 584 -21.46 7.82 16.47
N PRO A 585 -21.49 7.92 17.81
CA PRO A 585 -21.30 9.20 18.50
C PRO A 585 -20.00 9.90 18.09
N GLY A 586 -20.08 11.19 17.74
CA GLY A 586 -18.93 11.97 17.27
C GLY A 586 -18.45 11.67 15.84
N ALA A 587 -19.23 10.93 15.03
CA ALA A 587 -19.03 10.78 13.59
C ALA A 587 -19.62 11.96 12.79
N GLY A 588 -19.55 11.91 11.46
CA GLY A 588 -20.00 12.99 10.57
C GLY A 588 -18.97 14.09 10.33
N ILE A 589 -19.17 14.87 9.27
CA ILE A 589 -18.20 15.91 8.88
C ILE A 589 -18.22 17.12 9.81
N PHE A 590 -19.28 17.33 10.59
CA PHE A 590 -19.36 18.45 11.51
C PHE A 590 -18.44 18.27 12.73
N TYR A 591 -18.35 17.05 13.29
CA TYR A 591 -17.31 16.73 14.28
C TYR A 591 -15.90 16.69 13.66
N ASP A 592 -15.74 16.21 12.42
CA ASP A 592 -14.41 16.06 11.80
C ASP A 592 -13.84 17.39 11.25
N LEU A 593 -14.62 18.21 10.57
CA LEU A 593 -14.19 19.45 9.92
C LEU A 593 -14.70 20.69 10.66
N GLY A 594 -15.96 20.67 11.13
CA GLY A 594 -16.56 21.79 11.86
C GLY A 594 -15.80 22.13 13.14
N SER A 595 -15.26 21.15 13.86
CA SER A 595 -14.43 21.38 15.06
C SER A 595 -13.22 22.29 14.82
N HIS A 596 -12.60 22.20 13.64
CA HIS A 596 -11.49 23.09 13.25
C HIS A 596 -11.98 24.51 12.92
N LEU A 597 -13.08 24.63 12.18
CA LEU A 597 -13.66 25.92 11.78
C LEU A 597 -14.13 26.72 13.01
N ILE A 598 -14.75 26.03 13.96
CA ILE A 598 -15.17 26.58 15.25
C ILE A 598 -13.94 27.05 16.04
N ASP A 599 -12.90 26.22 16.18
CA ASP A 599 -11.68 26.59 16.91
C ASP A 599 -11.00 27.84 16.34
N GLN A 600 -10.82 27.88 15.01
CA GLN A 600 -10.24 29.04 14.32
C GLN A 600 -11.07 30.30 14.58
N THR A 601 -12.40 30.19 14.51
CA THR A 601 -13.33 31.31 14.72
C THR A 601 -13.27 31.83 16.16
N LEU A 602 -13.37 30.94 17.15
CA LEU A 602 -13.30 31.31 18.56
C LEU A 602 -11.95 31.95 18.91
N SER A 603 -10.86 31.44 18.31
CA SER A 603 -9.51 31.98 18.50
C SER A 603 -9.29 33.36 17.83
N LEU A 604 -10.04 33.69 16.77
CA LEU A 604 -9.97 34.99 16.08
C LEU A 604 -10.89 36.05 16.68
N PHE A 605 -12.10 35.67 17.12
CA PHE A 605 -13.18 36.60 17.44
C PHE A 605 -13.76 36.45 18.85
N GLY A 606 -13.28 35.50 19.65
CA GLY A 606 -13.80 35.22 20.99
C GLY A 606 -15.13 34.46 20.95
N HIS A 607 -16.03 34.74 21.89
CA HIS A 607 -17.27 33.99 22.05
C HIS A 607 -18.45 34.65 21.29
N PRO A 608 -19.20 33.90 20.46
CA PRO A 608 -20.40 34.41 19.81
C PRO A 608 -21.53 34.64 20.83
N GLN A 609 -22.47 35.50 20.47
CA GLN A 609 -23.71 35.72 21.23
C GLN A 609 -24.75 34.65 20.88
N THR A 610 -24.98 34.41 19.58
CA THR A 610 -25.97 33.43 19.12
C THR A 610 -25.45 32.52 18.01
N ILE A 611 -26.12 31.38 17.83
CA ILE A 611 -25.82 30.38 16.82
C ILE A 611 -27.08 29.93 16.09
N THR A 612 -27.00 29.82 14.77
CA THR A 612 -28.03 29.22 13.92
C THR A 612 -27.36 28.21 12.99
N ALA A 613 -27.84 26.97 12.97
CA ALA A 613 -27.19 25.88 12.22
C ALA A 613 -28.16 25.09 11.33
N ASP A 614 -27.65 24.64 10.19
CA ASP A 614 -28.27 23.66 9.33
C ASP A 614 -27.27 22.55 9.01
N ILE A 615 -27.44 21.41 9.69
CA ILE A 615 -26.59 20.21 9.61
C ILE A 615 -27.45 19.06 9.11
N ARG A 616 -27.02 18.36 8.05
CA ARG A 616 -27.81 17.34 7.36
C ARG A 616 -26.96 16.37 6.53
N THR A 617 -27.61 15.33 6.02
CA THR A 617 -27.07 14.43 4.98
C THR A 617 -27.65 14.82 3.62
N GLN A 618 -26.78 15.00 2.62
CA GLN A 618 -27.07 15.32 1.22
C GLN A 618 -26.71 14.17 0.28
N ARG A 619 -25.71 13.33 0.58
CA ARG A 619 -25.40 12.15 -0.25
C ARG A 619 -26.51 11.10 -0.09
N SER A 620 -26.90 10.48 -1.19
CA SER A 620 -27.96 9.45 -1.23
C SER A 620 -27.62 8.14 -0.51
N VAL A 621 -26.35 7.96 -0.11
CA VAL A 621 -25.80 6.74 0.49
C VAL A 621 -25.30 6.94 1.93
N GLY A 622 -25.44 8.14 2.51
CA GLY A 622 -24.90 8.48 3.83
C GLY A 622 -25.77 8.08 5.03
N HIS A 623 -25.13 7.87 6.18
CA HIS A 623 -25.78 7.62 7.49
C HIS A 623 -25.41 8.65 8.57
N VAL A 624 -24.60 9.64 8.22
CA VAL A 624 -24.10 10.73 9.06
C VAL A 624 -24.22 12.05 8.32
N ASP A 625 -24.01 13.19 8.99
CA ASP A 625 -23.94 14.47 8.30
C ASP A 625 -22.75 14.55 7.35
N ASP A 626 -23.01 15.13 6.17
CA ASP A 626 -22.03 15.40 5.11
C ASP A 626 -22.19 16.82 4.53
N TYR A 627 -22.96 17.64 5.25
CA TYR A 627 -23.18 19.06 5.02
C TYR A 627 -23.41 19.80 6.34
N PHE A 628 -22.80 20.97 6.50
CA PHE A 628 -23.21 21.97 7.47
C PHE A 628 -23.11 23.40 6.94
N ASP A 629 -24.03 24.27 7.39
CA ASP A 629 -24.01 25.74 7.29
C ASP A 629 -24.32 26.27 8.69
N VAL A 630 -23.30 26.80 9.39
CA VAL A 630 -23.40 27.25 10.78
C VAL A 630 -23.05 28.72 10.85
N ARG A 631 -23.95 29.53 11.40
CA ARG A 631 -23.82 30.98 11.51
C ARG A 631 -23.66 31.36 12.95
N LEU A 632 -22.57 32.04 13.25
CA LEU A 632 -22.21 32.57 14.56
C LEU A 632 -22.36 34.09 14.53
N ASP A 633 -23.11 34.62 15.47
CA ASP A 633 -23.45 36.04 15.56
C ASP A 633 -22.68 36.71 16.69
N TYR A 634 -21.98 37.79 16.38
CA TYR A 634 -21.24 38.64 17.32
C TYR A 634 -21.81 40.07 17.33
N GLY A 635 -23.06 40.25 16.87
CA GLY A 635 -23.76 41.53 16.77
C GLY A 635 -23.53 42.22 15.43
N ARG A 636 -22.40 42.94 15.29
CA ARG A 636 -22.03 43.57 14.00
C ARG A 636 -21.28 42.59 13.09
N LEU A 637 -20.40 41.78 13.68
CA LEU A 637 -19.68 40.72 12.97
C LEU A 637 -20.58 39.49 12.84
N ARG A 638 -20.65 38.95 11.62
CA ARG A 638 -21.20 37.62 11.33
C ARG A 638 -20.11 36.68 10.87
N VAL A 639 -20.14 35.43 11.34
CA VAL A 639 -19.25 34.37 10.84
C VAL A 639 -20.07 33.19 10.32
N THR A 640 -19.80 32.77 9.09
CA THR A 640 -20.41 31.59 8.45
C THR A 640 -19.38 30.48 8.32
N LEU A 641 -19.67 29.30 8.89
CA LEU A 641 -18.84 28.11 8.85
C LEU A 641 -19.55 27.05 7.99
N LYS A 642 -18.89 26.58 6.94
CA LYS A 642 -19.55 25.76 5.92
C LYS A 642 -18.71 24.58 5.45
N ALA A 643 -19.34 23.46 5.17
CA ALA A 643 -18.74 22.37 4.40
C ALA A 643 -19.82 21.52 3.74
N SER A 644 -19.51 20.99 2.56
CA SER A 644 -20.29 19.95 1.86
C SER A 644 -19.35 18.92 1.23
N MET A 645 -19.78 17.67 1.17
CA MET A 645 -19.10 16.61 0.42
C MET A 645 -19.48 16.56 -1.07
N LEU A 646 -20.30 17.50 -1.57
CA LEU A 646 -20.83 17.52 -2.94
C LEU A 646 -20.43 18.75 -3.77
N VAL A 647 -19.53 19.59 -3.27
CA VAL A 647 -19.03 20.76 -4.00
C VAL A 647 -17.93 20.31 -4.96
N ARG A 648 -18.16 20.43 -6.28
CA ARG A 648 -17.20 19.98 -7.32
C ARG A 648 -16.20 21.06 -7.72
N GLU A 649 -16.66 22.30 -7.80
CA GLU A 649 -15.83 23.48 -8.04
C GLU A 649 -15.58 24.14 -6.68
N MET A 650 -14.32 24.24 -6.24
CA MET A 650 -13.99 24.76 -4.92
C MET A 650 -14.18 26.27 -4.88
N GLY A 651 -14.94 26.77 -3.90
CA GLY A 651 -15.02 28.19 -3.60
C GLY A 651 -13.78 28.70 -2.83
N PRO A 652 -13.78 29.97 -2.42
CA PRO A 652 -12.80 30.47 -1.47
C PRO A 652 -12.83 29.66 -0.17
N ARG A 653 -11.64 29.35 0.36
CA ARG A 653 -11.45 28.74 1.67
C ARG A 653 -11.81 29.72 2.79
N TYR A 654 -11.42 30.98 2.59
CA TYR A 654 -11.67 32.08 3.52
C TYR A 654 -12.13 33.31 2.74
N VAL A 655 -13.19 33.95 3.22
CA VAL A 655 -13.66 35.27 2.79
C VAL A 655 -13.73 36.16 4.03
N LEU A 656 -13.15 37.35 3.98
CA LEU A 656 -13.23 38.35 5.04
C LEU A 656 -13.56 39.71 4.48
N HIS A 657 -14.51 40.38 5.12
CA HIS A 657 -14.92 41.75 4.80
C HIS A 657 -14.82 42.63 6.06
N GLY A 658 -14.08 43.72 5.96
CA GLY A 658 -13.99 44.75 7.00
C GLY A 658 -14.37 46.13 6.47
N LEU A 659 -14.35 47.14 7.34
CA LEU A 659 -14.81 48.50 7.02
C LEU A 659 -14.06 49.19 5.86
N ARG A 660 -12.84 48.75 5.52
CA ARG A 660 -11.97 49.38 4.50
C ARG A 660 -11.58 48.47 3.34
N GLY A 661 -11.96 47.19 3.36
CA GLY A 661 -11.49 46.24 2.37
C GLY A 661 -11.98 44.80 2.54
N SER A 662 -11.46 43.93 1.69
CA SER A 662 -11.73 42.49 1.69
C SER A 662 -10.46 41.67 1.49
N PHE A 663 -10.44 40.47 2.07
CA PHE A 663 -9.43 39.45 1.82
C PHE A 663 -10.10 38.13 1.41
N ILE A 664 -9.63 37.52 0.33
CA ILE A 664 -10.19 36.28 -0.22
C ILE A 664 -9.05 35.28 -0.48
N LYS A 665 -9.05 34.13 0.17
CA LYS A 665 -8.05 33.06 -0.03
C LYS A 665 -8.70 31.77 -0.52
N HIS A 666 -8.05 31.11 -1.48
CA HIS A 666 -8.39 29.77 -1.95
C HIS A 666 -7.32 28.76 -1.47
N GLY A 667 -7.61 27.47 -1.59
CA GLY A 667 -6.69 26.39 -1.22
C GLY A 667 -6.62 26.10 0.28
N ASP A 668 -6.21 24.87 0.60
CA ASP A 668 -5.90 24.39 1.95
C ASP A 668 -4.39 24.53 2.26
N ASP A 669 -4.01 24.42 3.54
CA ASP A 669 -2.61 24.33 3.97
C ASP A 669 -1.91 23.07 3.42
N ILE A 670 -0.68 23.23 2.92
CA ILE A 670 0.06 22.16 2.22
C ILE A 670 0.66 21.08 3.15
N GLN A 671 0.81 21.34 4.45
CA GLN A 671 1.59 20.48 5.34
C GLN A 671 0.98 19.09 5.49
N GLU A 672 -0.34 18.97 5.56
CA GLU A 672 -1.03 17.67 5.61
C GLU A 672 -0.74 16.82 4.36
N GLY A 673 -0.77 17.45 3.17
CA GLY A 673 -0.43 16.81 1.91
C GLY A 673 1.04 16.37 1.85
N VAL A 674 1.97 17.25 2.25
CA VAL A 674 3.41 16.98 2.28
C VAL A 674 3.74 15.86 3.27
N LEU A 675 3.26 15.91 4.51
CA LEU A 675 3.46 14.87 5.52
C LEU A 675 2.94 13.51 5.06
N CYS A 676 1.80 13.47 4.35
CA CYS A 676 1.27 12.24 3.79
C CYS A 676 2.22 11.55 2.80
N THR A 677 3.09 12.29 2.10
CA THR A 677 4.11 11.71 1.20
C THR A 677 5.31 11.10 1.93
N GLY A 678 5.43 11.29 3.26
CA GLY A 678 6.56 10.82 4.07
C GLY A 678 7.73 11.81 4.17
N VAL A 679 7.58 13.02 3.64
CA VAL A 679 8.53 14.14 3.83
C VAL A 679 8.46 14.62 5.29
N MET A 680 9.62 14.84 5.90
CA MET A 680 9.74 15.21 7.32
C MET A 680 9.81 16.75 7.49
N PRO A 681 9.26 17.31 8.59
CA PRO A 681 9.20 18.76 8.82
C PRO A 681 10.50 19.55 8.63
N THR A 682 11.65 18.94 8.91
CA THR A 682 12.97 19.58 8.86
C THR A 682 13.76 19.29 7.58
N THR A 683 13.13 18.76 6.53
CA THR A 683 13.82 18.41 5.26
C THR A 683 13.75 19.48 4.17
N MET A 684 13.06 20.59 4.44
CA MET A 684 12.92 21.73 3.52
C MET A 684 12.98 23.04 4.31
N ASP A 685 13.80 23.98 3.86
CA ASP A 685 13.85 25.35 4.43
C ASP A 685 12.52 26.11 4.17
N SER A 686 11.82 25.75 3.09
CA SER A 686 10.50 26.27 2.71
C SER A 686 9.32 25.48 3.32
N TRP A 687 9.48 24.91 4.52
CA TRP A 687 8.40 24.15 5.17
C TRP A 687 7.12 24.99 5.29
N GLY A 688 6.00 24.43 4.82
CA GLY A 688 4.69 25.07 4.85
C GLY A 688 4.52 26.30 3.95
N GLN A 689 5.48 26.60 3.08
CA GLN A 689 5.37 27.68 2.10
C GLN A 689 4.42 27.30 0.95
N GLU A 690 3.35 28.08 0.77
CA GLU A 690 2.48 27.97 -0.41
C GLU A 690 3.15 28.60 -1.65
N PRO A 691 2.81 28.14 -2.87
CA PRO A 691 3.24 28.83 -4.08
C PRO A 691 2.52 30.18 -4.21
N SER A 692 3.18 31.17 -4.84
CA SER A 692 2.69 32.55 -4.93
C SER A 692 1.39 32.72 -5.74
N GLU A 693 1.01 31.71 -6.53
CA GLU A 693 -0.28 31.64 -7.21
C GLU A 693 -1.46 31.39 -6.25
N ASP A 694 -1.25 30.68 -5.13
CA ASP A 694 -2.26 30.38 -4.10
C ASP A 694 -2.41 31.48 -3.04
N TYR A 695 -1.53 32.49 -3.09
CA TYR A 695 -1.59 33.67 -2.22
C TYR A 695 -2.98 34.34 -2.25
N GLY A 696 -3.44 34.82 -1.10
CA GLY A 696 -4.76 35.45 -0.99
C GLY A 696 -4.83 36.79 -1.72
N LEU A 697 -6.02 37.18 -2.18
CA LEU A 697 -6.27 38.49 -2.77
C LEU A 697 -6.63 39.48 -1.66
N LEU A 698 -5.81 40.51 -1.44
CA LEU A 698 -6.13 41.66 -0.61
C LEU A 698 -6.63 42.81 -1.50
N HIS A 699 -7.77 43.39 -1.15
CA HIS A 699 -8.31 44.59 -1.80
C HIS A 699 -8.75 45.56 -0.71
N THR A 700 -7.99 46.62 -0.47
CA THR A 700 -8.22 47.51 0.69
C THR A 700 -7.72 48.93 0.48
N GLU A 701 -8.20 49.85 1.30
CA GLU A 701 -7.69 51.20 1.44
C GLU A 701 -6.53 51.24 2.46
N THR A 702 -5.33 51.65 2.03
CA THR A 702 -4.15 51.80 2.88
C THR A 702 -4.25 53.02 3.80
N SER A 703 -3.37 53.13 4.81
CA SER A 703 -3.41 54.22 5.81
C SER A 703 -3.24 55.63 5.23
N ASP A 704 -2.72 55.75 4.01
CA ASP A 704 -2.58 57.00 3.24
C ASP A 704 -3.68 57.22 2.17
N GLY A 705 -4.77 56.46 2.25
CA GLY A 705 -5.97 56.64 1.42
C GLY A 705 -5.87 56.08 -0.01
N ARG A 706 -4.81 55.34 -0.35
CA ARG A 706 -4.71 54.64 -1.64
C ARG A 706 -5.49 53.33 -1.60
N ILE A 707 -6.21 53.00 -2.67
CA ILE A 707 -6.86 51.69 -2.82
C ILE A 707 -5.89 50.76 -3.55
N ILE A 708 -5.54 49.64 -2.91
CA ILE A 708 -4.66 48.60 -3.48
C ILE A 708 -5.43 47.31 -3.73
N LYS A 709 -5.08 46.58 -4.78
CA LYS A 709 -5.63 45.25 -5.09
C LYS A 709 -4.52 44.33 -5.58
N GLU A 710 -4.06 43.44 -4.71
CA GLU A 710 -2.85 42.65 -4.95
C GLU A 710 -2.90 41.26 -4.28
N LYS A 711 -1.98 40.38 -4.70
CA LYS A 711 -1.72 39.11 -4.01
C LYS A 711 -0.94 39.41 -2.74
N TYR A 712 -1.49 39.03 -1.59
CA TYR A 712 -0.88 39.18 -0.29
C TYR A 712 -0.18 37.87 0.11
N GLU A 713 1.08 37.97 0.49
CA GLU A 713 1.93 36.82 0.81
C GLU A 713 1.36 35.95 1.93
N THR A 714 1.13 34.66 1.65
CA THR A 714 0.70 33.72 2.67
C THR A 714 1.87 33.38 3.59
N LEU A 715 1.70 33.57 4.90
CA LEU A 715 2.65 33.07 5.89
C LEU A 715 2.76 31.54 5.82
N HIS A 716 3.97 31.03 6.06
CA HIS A 716 4.21 29.59 6.03
C HIS A 716 3.36 28.86 7.10
N GLY A 717 2.80 27.71 6.76
CA GLY A 717 2.23 26.79 7.76
C GLY A 717 3.32 26.18 8.65
N ASN A 718 3.06 26.00 9.95
CA ASN A 718 4.03 25.29 10.82
C ASN A 718 3.39 24.63 12.05
N TYR A 719 2.92 23.38 11.90
CA TYR A 719 2.44 22.56 13.03
C TYR A 719 3.52 22.27 14.09
N GLY A 720 4.81 22.46 13.80
CA GLY A 720 5.89 22.34 14.78
C GLY A 720 5.76 23.34 15.94
N LEU A 721 5.18 24.52 15.69
CA LEU A 721 4.93 25.54 16.72
C LEU A 721 4.05 25.02 17.86
N PHE A 722 3.13 24.08 17.59
CA PHE A 722 2.35 23.40 18.63
C PHE A 722 3.26 22.68 19.64
N TYR A 723 4.28 21.95 19.15
CA TYR A 723 5.20 21.18 19.97
C TYR A 723 6.22 22.08 20.68
N GLU A 724 6.67 23.17 20.07
CA GLU A 724 7.50 24.17 20.75
C GLU A 724 6.79 24.79 21.96
N GLN A 725 5.51 25.15 21.80
CA GLN A 725 4.71 25.69 22.91
C GLN A 725 4.36 24.63 23.96
N LEU A 726 3.99 23.42 23.54
CA LEU A 726 3.74 22.31 24.47
C LEU A 726 4.99 21.98 25.30
N TYR A 727 6.17 21.99 24.67
CA TYR A 727 7.44 21.79 25.37
C TYR A 727 7.67 22.88 26.42
N ALA A 728 7.51 24.14 26.05
CA ALA A 728 7.69 25.26 26.96
C ALA A 728 6.64 25.31 28.09
N ALA A 729 5.41 24.81 27.86
CA ALA A 729 4.42 24.67 28.91
C ALA A 729 4.79 23.57 29.93
N ILE A 730 5.26 22.41 29.46
CA ILE A 730 5.64 21.28 30.32
C ILE A 730 6.98 21.52 31.05
N VAL A 731 7.94 22.17 30.40
CA VAL A 731 9.32 22.33 30.93
C VAL A 731 9.57 23.69 31.57
N ASP A 732 9.12 24.78 30.95
CA ASP A 732 9.35 26.14 31.44
C ASP A 732 8.16 26.69 32.27
N GLY A 733 7.03 25.99 32.31
CA GLY A 733 5.80 26.44 32.97
C GLY A 733 5.08 27.59 32.26
N LYS A 734 5.31 27.78 30.95
CA LYS A 734 4.61 28.81 30.17
C LYS A 734 3.13 28.45 29.97
N GLN A 735 2.30 29.47 29.81
CA GLN A 735 0.90 29.30 29.43
C GLN A 735 0.79 28.75 27.99
N LEU A 736 -0.14 27.83 27.75
CA LEU A 736 -0.44 27.31 26.41
C LEU A 736 -1.25 28.35 25.59
N GLU A 737 -0.91 28.54 24.31
CA GLU A 737 -1.80 29.27 23.36
C GLU A 737 -3.07 28.46 23.02
N ILE A 738 -2.99 27.13 23.02
CA ILE A 738 -4.14 26.23 22.84
C ILE A 738 -4.45 25.61 24.20
N ARG A 739 -5.48 26.17 24.86
CA ARG A 739 -5.86 25.78 26.22
C ARG A 739 -6.91 24.66 26.18
N PRO A 740 -7.04 23.80 27.20
CA PRO A 740 -8.07 22.75 27.19
C PRO A 740 -9.50 23.32 27.23
N GLU A 741 -9.71 24.52 27.77
CA GLU A 741 -10.96 25.28 27.71
C GLU A 741 -11.37 25.62 26.27
N ASP A 742 -10.40 25.87 25.38
CA ASP A 742 -10.69 26.08 23.95
C ASP A 742 -11.29 24.79 23.34
N GLY A 743 -10.78 23.62 23.76
CA GLY A 743 -11.33 22.32 23.40
C GLY A 743 -12.75 22.12 23.92
N TYR A 744 -13.02 22.46 25.19
CA TYR A 744 -14.37 22.48 25.76
C TYR A 744 -15.31 23.37 24.95
N ASN A 745 -14.90 24.60 24.65
CA ASN A 745 -15.70 25.60 23.93
C ASN A 745 -16.07 25.13 22.52
N VAL A 746 -15.15 24.45 21.82
CA VAL A 746 -15.44 23.83 20.52
C VAL A 746 -16.53 22.77 20.64
N ILE A 747 -16.46 21.85 21.61
CA ILE A 747 -17.51 20.82 21.79
C ILE A 747 -18.84 21.47 22.21
N ARG A 748 -18.79 22.50 23.06
CA ARG A 748 -19.98 23.25 23.49
C ARG A 748 -20.71 23.93 22.32
N ILE A 749 -19.97 24.54 21.40
CA ILE A 749 -20.53 25.10 20.15
C ILE A 749 -21.08 24.00 19.24
N ILE A 750 -20.43 22.83 19.15
CA ILE A 750 -20.94 21.69 18.38
C ILE A 750 -22.29 21.20 18.95
N GLU A 751 -22.41 21.04 20.26
CA GLU A 751 -23.66 20.67 20.93
C GLU A 751 -24.78 21.67 20.63
N LEU A 752 -24.51 22.98 20.74
CA LEU A 752 -25.46 24.04 20.44
C LEU A 752 -25.84 24.09 18.95
N ALA A 753 -24.90 23.85 18.03
CA ALA A 753 -25.20 23.80 16.60
C ALA A 753 -26.09 22.61 16.24
N LEU A 754 -25.81 21.43 16.80
CA LEU A 754 -26.66 20.24 16.62
C LEU A 754 -28.08 20.49 17.17
N GLN A 755 -28.19 21.09 18.36
CA GLN A 755 -29.47 21.47 18.94
C GLN A 755 -30.21 22.51 18.06
N SER A 756 -29.51 23.54 17.58
CA SER A 756 -30.08 24.56 16.68
C SER A 756 -30.60 23.96 15.37
N SER A 757 -29.85 23.04 14.77
CA SER A 757 -30.29 22.32 13.55
C SER A 757 -31.47 21.38 13.82
N GLN A 758 -31.52 20.73 14.99
CA GLN A 758 -32.62 19.84 15.35
C GLN A 758 -33.92 20.62 15.64
N GLU A 759 -33.83 21.70 16.42
CA GLU A 759 -34.96 22.52 16.85
C GLU A 759 -35.33 23.64 15.84
N LYS A 760 -34.56 23.77 14.74
CA LYS A 760 -34.72 24.75 13.65
C LYS A 760 -34.92 26.19 14.12
N LYS A 761 -34.10 26.61 15.09
CA LYS A 761 -34.09 27.96 15.66
C LYS A 761 -32.69 28.44 16.04
N THR A 762 -32.53 29.75 16.16
CA THR A 762 -31.36 30.38 16.78
C THR A 762 -31.30 30.08 18.27
N LEU A 763 -30.10 29.84 18.81
CA LEU A 763 -29.83 29.60 20.23
C LEU A 763 -28.84 30.63 20.77
N GLN A 764 -28.91 30.91 22.08
CA GLN A 764 -27.87 31.67 22.80
C GLN A 764 -26.65 30.79 23.05
N CYS A 765 -25.46 31.37 22.95
CA CYS A 765 -24.18 30.68 23.14
C CYS A 765 -23.76 30.63 24.61
N ASP A 766 -24.61 30.03 25.44
CA ASP A 766 -24.43 29.98 26.89
C ASP A 766 -23.41 28.90 27.33
N LYS A 767 -22.70 29.21 28.42
CA LYS A 767 -21.76 28.33 29.13
C LYS A 767 -20.51 27.98 28.31
N LEU A 768 -19.82 29.00 27.82
CA LEU A 768 -18.44 28.92 27.33
C LEU A 768 -17.49 29.34 28.48
N LEU A 769 -16.27 28.79 28.49
CA LEU A 769 -15.20 29.00 29.49
C LEU A 769 -14.21 30.08 29.05
#